data_AF-A0AAW6ULJ9-F1
#
_entry.id   AF-A0AAW6ULJ9-F1
#
_cell.length_a   1.000
_cell.length_b   1.000
_cell.length_c   1.000
_cell.angle_alpha   90.00
_cell.angle_beta   90.00
_cell.angle_gamma   90.00
#
_symmetry.space_group_name_H-M   'P 1'
#
loop_
_entity.id
_entity.type
_entity.pdbx_description
1 polymer ?
#
loop_
_entity_poly.entity_id
_entity_poly.type
_entity_poly.pdbx_seq_one_letter_code
_entity_poly.pdbx_strand_id
1 'polypeptide(L)'
;MGKTVTNIVSAGLMVAGVIATGGLGTALIVAGIAVQAAGTFIFQDKMPSMGYRDQSERKQMLRSPTAPETIIVGKTVCSGLLFFAEEEKGDQTENERLFMALAIAAHKVDRIGQIWLNDDLVGTFGDKASYEFHNGRTDCDPYLLKNAPSWKSDMIGDGLAWLRLTLKYDAEKFPYGVPNVKVEVWGKPVYDPRINKTAWSNNGALIILDFYRSYLGVPDSDIDFNAFKVAADLCSEPVTTPEGNTEPRYTINGAYELSESPSAILDHMHKCIAAEPTYVAGKHGILMQAYNGPAVLRIEPNQIIDTVNITPELALRDATNAIYGTFVDAEQQYIKTDFEPVIVDEWIEEDGLEIKENMDYRFVTSPYQAARLSNLYLRKKRAGRRVQLRMNMDGYAYRPGEVILLNLPQIGIQNLEFRVAEWKFHPQEGVDILLEEDGAYIYEDIIGKPFVRPPFTVLPTGGVAPPLNLAFVATNIGEVVQGFLSWQSAAADVRYNTVNIIENGKVIQSIQVPQDRVDLSGLVRGSYRAEVRSINAAGAMSAPAIVDFDIQAPPKPVSVEMVGGMFSLTCIPHGGETAQHGYTFEFWFSDKKLASTNDTEVTTKANRQGQGQFWTKENLKAGTDYWFYVRTVNSYGKSPFVEAVGQANATTEEMMEELKNNFLSTEAGQELQEQIDFNKDNLSDLQIDNDDFKQKVISIDREIEAVNEAVMMNTKFTTEVHFSLKEEVADRRAEIFRIEQVQVTDREAAARWQEQITAKVDFNASEILNIKDAQATYEKATAQQISQVKADLGETNKEVGSIKGRVTTVETATADLKHAQAKFEQSTTAQFGEMTGYITNINQTITNLEFSFSEALMQTNAQVNETNSELLKTKAEVTRLATATATNEQATAELAENVKAQHEQSEAEFVDVRKSIAEKDKAQSERTEQVRAELGKDINANKDEIDKNKGELSNISAAVTKNTTAIAETDKTLTEVKQQSESRFEDNEASINHIEQTMSNEELAQVEAIGQLTAQQNVQGTELLRAKSSITRIDKVVADNNHAFAQSIERLDAQFDETHAAIEKMSKVEVDHQGNASSIISFKAAMMYNGQSYDAAMLVGASVKNGKVVTQIGFSADTFGIFNPSSGKLEPVFFVENGQVFINEAFINKATIEKLLIGVEIKSKRYEKGKAGYRLDAETGSAEFNKLEVYGDFKVSGDAGRVILDATGLMIYDQSGRWAVKVGRRP
;
A
#
# COMPACT_ATOMS: atom_id res chain seq x y z
N MET A 1 18.29 -7.05 -54.79
CA MET A 1 19.33 -7.80 -54.03
C MET A 1 19.88 -6.84 -52.99
N GLY A 2 19.77 -7.02 -51.68
CA GLY A 2 19.31 -8.15 -50.88
C GLY A 2 20.20 -8.25 -49.64
N LYS A 3 19.60 -8.07 -48.45
CA LYS A 3 20.09 -8.33 -47.08
C LYS A 3 20.77 -7.17 -46.31
N THR A 4 20.47 -6.87 -45.04
CA THR A 4 19.30 -7.12 -44.16
C THR A 4 19.47 -6.14 -42.99
N VAL A 5 18.45 -5.33 -42.74
CA VAL A 5 18.22 -4.62 -41.46
C VAL A 5 17.39 -5.55 -40.59
N THR A 6 17.75 -5.75 -39.31
CA THR A 6 16.90 -6.49 -38.34
C THR A 6 16.83 -5.76 -36.99
N ASN A 7 15.72 -5.03 -36.83
CA ASN A 7 14.80 -4.89 -35.69
C ASN A 7 15.29 -4.77 -34.24
N ILE A 8 14.86 -3.63 -33.66
CA ILE A 8 14.31 -3.46 -32.31
C ILE A 8 13.03 -4.31 -32.18
N VAL A 9 12.80 -5.00 -31.04
CA VAL A 9 11.50 -5.23 -30.33
C VAL A 9 11.68 -6.18 -29.13
N SER A 10 11.04 -5.79 -28.01
CA SER A 10 10.51 -6.54 -26.85
C SER A 10 11.39 -7.12 -25.74
N ALA A 11 10.90 -6.84 -24.53
CA ALA A 11 11.05 -7.53 -23.25
C ALA A 11 11.20 -9.06 -23.30
N GLY A 12 11.80 -9.60 -22.24
CA GLY A 12 11.48 -10.94 -21.71
C GLY A 12 11.56 -12.09 -22.69
N LEU A 13 12.77 -12.59 -22.95
CA LEU A 13 12.98 -13.93 -23.48
C LEU A 13 14.15 -14.57 -22.75
N MET A 14 13.82 -15.36 -21.71
CA MET A 14 14.70 -16.42 -21.26
C MET A 14 14.91 -17.40 -22.41
N VAL A 15 16.17 -17.75 -22.63
CA VAL A 15 16.64 -18.76 -23.56
C VAL A 15 15.94 -20.08 -23.25
N ALA A 16 14.98 -20.48 -24.09
CA ALA A 16 14.52 -21.85 -24.16
C ALA A 16 15.62 -22.69 -24.84
N GLY A 17 16.37 -23.44 -24.04
CA GLY A 17 17.29 -24.46 -24.52
C GLY A 17 16.53 -25.58 -25.22
N VAL A 18 16.95 -25.88 -26.45
CA VAL A 18 16.46 -26.96 -27.31
C VAL A 18 16.59 -28.31 -26.61
N ILE A 19 15.52 -29.10 -26.69
CA ILE A 19 15.42 -30.50 -26.28
C ILE A 19 16.51 -31.32 -26.98
N ALA A 20 17.44 -31.87 -26.21
CA ALA A 20 18.23 -33.03 -26.61
C ALA A 20 17.83 -34.22 -25.73
N THR A 21 17.24 -35.20 -26.40
CA THR A 21 16.80 -36.51 -25.93
C THR A 21 17.85 -37.30 -25.15
N GLY A 22 17.48 -37.88 -24.00
CA GLY A 22 18.07 -39.12 -23.50
C GLY A 22 18.32 -39.25 -22.00
N GLY A 23 17.44 -39.98 -21.29
CA GLY A 23 17.84 -41.02 -20.33
C GLY A 23 18.23 -40.67 -18.88
N LEU A 24 17.34 -41.11 -17.97
CA LEU A 24 17.58 -41.64 -16.62
C LEU A 24 17.71 -40.63 -15.46
N GLY A 25 16.78 -40.78 -14.50
CA GLY A 25 16.53 -39.83 -13.44
C GLY A 25 17.49 -39.91 -12.25
N THR A 26 17.44 -38.88 -11.43
CA THR A 26 17.24 -38.95 -9.97
C THR A 26 16.74 -37.57 -9.51
N ALA A 27 15.84 -37.61 -8.53
CA ALA A 27 15.11 -36.50 -7.97
C ALA A 27 15.98 -35.46 -7.26
N LEU A 28 15.51 -34.21 -7.23
CA LEU A 28 15.45 -33.41 -6.00
C LEU A 28 14.42 -32.29 -6.15
N ILE A 29 13.27 -32.50 -5.52
CA ILE A 29 12.36 -31.45 -5.07
C ILE A 29 13.10 -30.68 -3.96
N VAL A 30 13.32 -29.39 -4.15
CA VAL A 30 13.41 -28.41 -3.06
C VAL A 30 12.64 -27.16 -3.50
N ALA A 31 11.42 -27.04 -2.99
CA ALA A 31 10.74 -25.77 -2.82
C ALA A 31 11.48 -24.96 -1.74
N GLY A 32 11.74 -23.68 -2.00
CA GLY A 32 12.41 -22.80 -1.04
C GLY A 32 12.65 -21.42 -1.62
N ILE A 33 11.65 -20.54 -1.46
CA ILE A 33 11.73 -19.07 -1.31
C ILE A 33 12.83 -18.36 -2.13
N ALA A 34 12.40 -17.64 -3.16
CA ALA A 34 13.03 -16.39 -3.59
C ALA A 34 11.96 -15.37 -4.00
N VAL A 35 11.17 -14.96 -2.99
CA VAL A 35 10.39 -13.72 -3.04
C VAL A 35 11.38 -12.58 -2.82
N GLN A 36 11.82 -11.91 -3.90
CA GLN A 36 12.35 -10.54 -3.83
C GLN A 36 12.46 -9.80 -5.19
N ALA A 37 11.70 -10.19 -6.23
CA ALA A 37 11.84 -9.57 -7.56
C ALA A 37 10.51 -9.19 -8.25
N ALA A 38 9.46 -8.86 -7.48
CA ALA A 38 8.16 -8.50 -8.06
C ALA A 38 7.53 -7.27 -7.37
N GLY A 39 8.31 -6.20 -7.22
CA GLY A 39 7.80 -4.91 -6.77
C GLY A 39 8.55 -3.79 -7.48
N THR A 40 8.12 -3.41 -8.69
CA THR A 40 8.89 -2.43 -9.47
C THR A 40 8.10 -1.39 -10.24
N PHE A 41 6.81 -1.15 -9.96
CA PHE A 41 6.13 0.00 -10.60
C PHE A 41 5.62 1.09 -9.65
N ILE A 42 5.30 0.79 -8.39
CA ILE A 42 4.98 1.83 -7.39
C ILE A 42 6.10 2.02 -6.34
N PHE A 43 6.99 1.04 -6.18
CA PHE A 43 8.05 1.06 -5.16
C PHE A 43 9.42 0.65 -5.73
N GLN A 44 9.93 1.37 -6.73
CA GLN A 44 11.37 1.31 -6.97
C GLN A 44 12.11 1.97 -5.80
N ASP A 45 13.20 1.33 -5.37
CA ASP A 45 14.33 2.02 -4.75
C ASP A 45 14.64 3.28 -5.56
N LYS A 46 14.92 4.39 -4.85
CA LYS A 46 15.30 5.71 -5.38
C LYS A 46 15.70 5.69 -6.86
N MET A 47 14.93 6.43 -7.67
CA MET A 47 15.25 6.74 -9.07
C MET A 47 16.77 6.80 -9.26
N PRO A 48 17.35 6.10 -10.27
CA PRO A 48 18.78 6.19 -10.52
C PRO A 48 19.12 7.67 -10.69
N SER A 49 19.89 8.22 -9.76
CA SER A 49 20.25 9.63 -9.73
C SER A 49 21.24 9.92 -10.86
N MET A 50 20.75 9.99 -12.10
CA MET A 50 21.42 10.82 -13.09
C MET A 50 20.96 12.25 -12.84
N GLY A 51 21.90 13.08 -12.40
CA GLY A 51 21.66 14.50 -12.18
C GLY A 51 21.18 15.15 -13.47
N TYR A 52 19.99 15.74 -13.43
CA TYR A 52 19.53 16.63 -14.49
C TYR A 52 19.92 18.06 -14.11
N ARG A 53 20.13 18.92 -15.12
CA ARG A 53 20.47 20.33 -14.89
C ARG A 53 19.34 21.04 -14.13
N ASP A 54 19.66 21.62 -12.97
CA ASP A 54 18.66 22.26 -12.12
C ASP A 54 18.08 23.52 -12.79
N GLN A 55 16.89 23.93 -12.35
CA GLN A 55 16.20 25.10 -12.91
C GLN A 55 17.00 26.40 -12.73
N SER A 56 17.78 26.51 -11.64
CA SER A 56 18.68 27.65 -11.42
C SER A 56 19.79 27.72 -12.49
N GLU A 57 20.42 26.59 -12.79
CA GLU A 57 21.44 26.44 -13.84
C GLU A 57 20.85 26.64 -15.24
N ARG A 58 19.60 26.22 -15.48
CA ARG A 58 18.91 26.46 -16.76
C ARG A 58 18.64 27.93 -17.06
N LYS A 59 18.66 28.80 -16.04
CA LYS A 59 18.54 30.26 -16.20
C LYS A 59 19.88 30.95 -16.40
N GLN A 60 20.99 30.22 -16.42
CA GLN A 60 22.31 30.77 -16.71
C GLN A 60 22.71 30.51 -18.17
N MET A 61 23.27 31.54 -18.79
CA MET A 61 23.80 31.45 -20.14
C MET A 61 25.01 30.51 -20.17
N LEU A 62 24.94 29.47 -21.02
CA LEU A 62 26.04 28.53 -21.18
C LEU A 62 27.06 29.03 -22.19
N ARG A 63 28.34 28.73 -21.93
CA ARG A 63 29.46 28.94 -22.85
C ARG A 63 30.26 27.66 -22.95
N SER A 64 29.82 26.74 -23.81
CA SER A 64 30.48 25.45 -23.99
C SER A 64 30.40 25.00 -25.45
N PRO A 65 31.50 24.51 -26.04
CA PRO A 65 31.48 23.95 -27.40
C PRO A 65 30.75 22.59 -27.47
N THR A 66 30.43 21.98 -26.33
CA THR A 66 29.82 20.64 -26.23
C THR A 66 28.57 20.62 -25.33
N ALA A 67 27.84 21.73 -25.25
CA ALA A 67 26.59 21.76 -24.47
C ALA A 67 25.53 20.85 -25.10
N PRO A 68 24.73 20.14 -24.28
CA PRO A 68 23.67 19.29 -24.78
C PRO A 68 22.50 20.10 -25.37
N GLU A 69 21.81 19.52 -26.33
CA GLU A 69 20.61 20.09 -26.92
C GLU A 69 19.48 20.17 -25.89
N THR A 70 18.85 21.34 -25.78
CA THR A 70 17.74 21.60 -24.86
C THR A 70 16.42 21.61 -25.61
N ILE A 71 15.46 20.83 -25.12
CA ILE A 71 14.07 20.81 -25.57
C ILE A 71 13.20 21.49 -24.52
N ILE A 72 12.31 22.37 -24.97
CA ILE A 72 11.39 23.15 -24.14
C ILE A 72 9.94 22.76 -24.46
N VAL A 73 9.20 22.39 -23.42
CA VAL A 73 7.80 21.98 -23.47
C VAL A 73 6.94 22.82 -22.52
N GLY A 74 5.68 23.04 -22.87
CA GLY A 74 4.80 23.93 -22.13
C GLY A 74 5.32 25.37 -22.11
N LYS A 75 5.37 25.99 -20.93
CA LYS A 75 5.87 27.36 -20.72
C LYS A 75 6.97 27.37 -19.66
N THR A 76 8.09 28.03 -19.92
CA THR A 76 9.16 28.16 -18.90
C THR A 76 10.02 29.41 -19.13
N VAL A 77 10.87 29.73 -18.17
CA VAL A 77 11.96 30.70 -18.34
C VAL A 77 13.28 29.95 -18.32
N CYS A 78 14.07 30.13 -19.38
CA CYS A 78 15.41 29.56 -19.46
C CYS A 78 16.37 30.54 -20.13
N SER A 79 17.66 30.25 -20.02
CA SER A 79 18.69 30.82 -20.87
C SER A 79 19.03 29.83 -21.99
N GLY A 80 20.02 30.18 -22.79
CA GLY A 80 20.47 29.38 -23.91
C GLY A 80 21.98 29.19 -23.94
N LEU A 81 22.44 28.50 -24.99
CA LEU A 81 23.85 28.35 -25.30
C LEU A 81 24.33 29.56 -26.11
N LEU A 82 25.32 30.29 -25.59
CA LEU A 82 26.02 31.33 -26.34
C LEU A 82 26.97 30.67 -27.33
N PHE A 83 26.55 30.56 -28.59
CA PHE A 83 27.34 29.90 -29.64
C PHE A 83 28.11 30.89 -30.51
N PHE A 84 27.79 32.19 -30.43
CA PHE A 84 28.55 33.24 -31.08
C PHE A 84 28.53 34.53 -30.27
N ALA A 85 29.69 35.18 -30.15
CA ALA A 85 29.80 36.53 -29.65
C ALA A 85 30.98 37.24 -30.34
N GLU A 86 30.77 38.46 -30.81
CA GLU A 86 31.80 39.29 -31.45
C GLU A 86 31.56 40.76 -31.11
N GLU A 87 32.63 41.46 -30.79
CA GLU A 87 32.62 42.91 -30.57
C GLU A 87 32.86 43.66 -31.88
N GLU A 88 32.16 44.78 -32.07
CA GLU A 88 32.40 45.70 -33.17
C GLU A 88 33.85 46.23 -33.11
N LYS A 89 34.53 46.27 -34.26
CA LYS A 89 35.94 46.65 -34.32
C LYS A 89 36.12 48.13 -33.92
N GLY A 90 36.67 48.39 -32.72
CA GLY A 90 36.89 49.73 -32.16
C GLY A 90 38.12 49.84 -31.25
N ASP A 91 38.26 50.98 -30.56
CA ASP A 91 39.38 51.32 -29.66
C ASP A 91 39.13 50.88 -28.18
N GLN A 92 38.12 50.04 -27.93
CA GLN A 92 37.62 49.61 -26.61
C GLN A 92 37.10 50.76 -25.75
N THR A 93 36.30 51.65 -26.35
CA THR A 93 35.75 52.85 -25.69
C THR A 93 34.21 52.81 -25.57
N GLU A 94 33.60 53.84 -24.98
CA GLU A 94 32.13 53.94 -24.85
C GLU A 94 31.42 53.85 -26.21
N ASN A 95 30.27 53.17 -26.25
CA ASN A 95 29.39 52.99 -27.42
C ASN A 95 29.73 51.86 -28.41
N GLU A 96 30.71 51.01 -28.13
CA GLU A 96 30.97 49.80 -28.93
C GLU A 96 29.84 48.77 -28.81
N ARG A 97 29.57 48.04 -29.89
CA ARG A 97 28.49 47.05 -29.94
C ARG A 97 29.03 45.64 -29.76
N LEU A 98 28.42 44.88 -28.87
CA LEU A 98 28.60 43.46 -28.74
C LEU A 98 27.45 42.74 -29.45
N PHE A 99 27.79 41.93 -30.45
CA PHE A 99 26.86 41.04 -31.15
C PHE A 99 26.90 39.67 -30.49
N MET A 100 25.74 39.12 -30.15
CA MET A 100 25.60 37.80 -29.52
C MET A 100 24.53 36.97 -30.21
N ALA A 101 24.75 35.66 -30.31
CA ALA A 101 23.75 34.69 -30.74
C ALA A 101 23.59 33.59 -29.69
N LEU A 102 22.37 33.45 -29.18
CA LEU A 102 22.01 32.57 -28.08
C LEU A 102 21.01 31.51 -28.55
N ALA A 103 21.39 30.23 -28.57
CA ALA A 103 20.48 29.13 -28.90
C ALA A 103 19.62 28.79 -27.68
N ILE A 104 18.32 29.07 -27.77
CA ILE A 104 17.36 28.88 -26.69
C ILE A 104 16.86 27.43 -26.66
N ALA A 105 16.51 26.88 -27.82
CA ALA A 105 16.03 25.51 -27.96
C ALA A 105 16.51 24.87 -29.27
N ALA A 106 16.69 23.54 -29.24
CA ALA A 106 17.07 22.74 -30.39
C ALA A 106 15.91 22.47 -31.38
N HIS A 107 14.77 23.12 -31.18
CA HIS A 107 13.58 22.99 -32.00
C HIS A 107 12.88 24.34 -32.14
N LYS A 108 11.94 24.42 -33.08
CA LYS A 108 11.03 25.55 -33.20
C LYS A 108 10.13 25.66 -31.98
N VAL A 109 9.99 26.86 -31.44
CA VAL A 109 9.13 27.19 -30.30
C VAL A 109 7.89 27.95 -30.81
N ASP A 110 6.80 28.01 -30.05
CA ASP A 110 5.60 28.75 -30.48
C ASP A 110 5.86 30.26 -30.51
N ARG A 111 6.39 30.79 -29.40
CA ARG A 111 6.73 32.21 -29.24
C ARG A 111 7.64 32.43 -28.04
N ILE A 112 8.23 33.62 -27.99
CA ILE A 112 8.93 34.14 -26.80
C ILE A 112 8.12 35.28 -26.18
N GLY A 113 8.26 35.47 -24.87
CA GLY A 113 7.66 36.55 -24.11
C GLY A 113 8.71 37.55 -23.63
N GLN A 114 8.75 37.77 -22.32
CA GLN A 114 9.68 38.71 -21.71
C GLN A 114 11.13 38.22 -21.80
N ILE A 115 12.05 39.16 -22.00
CA ILE A 115 13.50 38.94 -22.00
C ILE A 115 14.09 39.78 -20.88
N TRP A 116 14.88 39.15 -20.01
CA TRP A 116 15.62 39.81 -18.95
C TRP A 116 17.12 39.77 -19.23
N LEU A 117 17.79 40.88 -18.94
CA LEU A 117 19.24 41.00 -18.87
C LEU A 117 19.61 41.14 -17.40
N ASN A 118 20.19 40.11 -16.81
CA ASN A 118 20.23 39.87 -15.37
C ASN A 118 18.81 39.89 -14.80
N ASP A 119 18.43 40.91 -14.02
CA ASP A 119 17.11 40.99 -13.40
C ASP A 119 16.22 42.08 -14.00
N ASP A 120 16.76 42.87 -14.92
CA ASP A 120 16.06 43.96 -15.59
C ASP A 120 15.47 43.51 -16.94
N LEU A 121 14.24 43.94 -17.25
CA LEU A 121 13.63 43.71 -18.55
C LEU A 121 14.42 44.41 -19.67
N VAL A 122 14.61 43.75 -20.81
CA VAL A 122 15.38 44.31 -21.94
C VAL A 122 14.90 45.70 -22.38
N GLY A 123 13.61 46.00 -22.22
CA GLY A 123 13.04 47.32 -22.54
C GLY A 123 13.56 48.48 -21.68
N THR A 124 14.07 48.22 -20.47
CA THR A 124 14.63 49.27 -19.57
C THR A 124 16.00 49.78 -20.03
N PHE A 125 16.61 49.11 -21.01
CA PHE A 125 17.90 49.45 -21.59
C PHE A 125 17.79 50.40 -22.80
N GLY A 126 16.59 50.67 -23.31
CA GLY A 126 16.38 51.64 -24.41
C GLY A 126 17.15 51.26 -25.68
N ASP A 127 17.92 52.21 -26.23
CA ASP A 127 18.77 52.00 -27.42
C ASP A 127 20.06 51.20 -27.13
N LYS A 128 20.31 50.87 -25.85
CA LYS A 128 21.51 50.14 -25.43
C LYS A 128 21.39 48.62 -25.54
N ALA A 129 20.18 48.08 -25.70
CA ALA A 129 19.96 46.67 -26.00
C ALA A 129 18.90 46.52 -27.09
N SER A 130 19.21 45.73 -28.11
CA SER A 130 18.26 45.34 -29.15
C SER A 130 18.33 43.84 -29.40
N TYR A 131 17.21 43.25 -29.82
CA TYR A 131 17.14 41.81 -30.06
C TYR A 131 16.32 41.48 -31.31
N GLU A 132 16.59 40.32 -31.89
CA GLU A 132 15.75 39.69 -32.91
C GLU A 132 15.66 38.20 -32.63
N PHE A 133 14.44 37.67 -32.69
CA PHE A 133 14.17 36.27 -32.44
C PHE A 133 14.06 35.50 -33.75
N HIS A 134 14.78 34.39 -33.82
CA HIS A 134 14.85 33.52 -34.99
C HIS A 134 14.31 32.14 -34.62
N ASN A 135 13.37 31.63 -35.41
CA ASN A 135 12.63 30.41 -35.09
C ASN A 135 12.73 29.38 -36.23
N GLY A 136 13.87 28.69 -36.28
CA GLY A 136 14.22 27.73 -37.33
C GLY A 136 14.38 28.39 -38.70
N ARG A 137 15.29 29.37 -38.77
CA ARG A 137 15.72 29.98 -40.05
C ARG A 137 16.35 28.96 -40.96
N THR A 138 16.27 29.21 -42.27
CA THR A 138 16.93 28.39 -43.32
C THR A 138 17.98 29.19 -44.08
N ASP A 139 18.12 30.47 -43.76
CA ASP A 139 19.00 31.45 -44.37
C ASP A 139 19.82 32.20 -43.31
N CYS A 140 21.01 32.66 -43.68
CA CYS A 140 21.90 33.40 -42.78
C CYS A 140 21.26 34.71 -42.28
N ASP A 141 21.52 35.08 -41.02
CA ASP A 141 21.08 36.38 -40.50
C ASP A 141 21.75 37.54 -41.24
N PRO A 142 21.00 38.42 -41.93
CA PRO A 142 21.58 39.47 -42.76
C PRO A 142 22.23 40.58 -41.93
N TYR A 143 21.82 40.77 -40.68
CA TYR A 143 22.39 41.79 -39.80
C TYR A 143 23.75 41.37 -39.27
N LEU A 144 23.88 40.14 -38.77
CA LEU A 144 25.17 39.59 -38.35
C LEU A 144 26.12 39.46 -39.53
N LEU A 145 25.67 38.98 -40.69
CA LEU A 145 26.50 38.90 -41.90
C LEU A 145 27.07 40.26 -42.35
N LYS A 146 26.34 41.35 -42.08
CA LYS A 146 26.76 42.71 -42.43
C LYS A 146 27.67 43.34 -41.37
N ASN A 147 27.37 43.13 -40.08
CA ASN A 147 27.98 43.91 -38.98
C ASN A 147 29.02 43.11 -38.18
N ALA A 148 29.02 41.78 -38.23
CA ALA A 148 29.94 40.90 -37.51
C ALA A 148 30.91 40.21 -38.49
N PRO A 149 32.19 40.64 -38.59
CA PRO A 149 33.15 40.14 -39.56
C PRO A 149 33.39 38.62 -39.53
N SER A 150 33.22 38.00 -38.36
CA SER A 150 33.46 36.56 -38.18
C SER A 150 32.22 35.71 -38.50
N TRP A 151 31.04 36.31 -38.70
CA TRP A 151 29.82 35.62 -39.09
C TRP A 151 29.79 35.35 -40.60
N LYS A 152 29.63 34.08 -40.98
CA LYS A 152 29.70 33.63 -42.38
C LYS A 152 28.33 33.25 -42.92
N SER A 153 28.19 33.20 -44.25
CA SER A 153 26.93 32.87 -44.92
C SER A 153 26.41 31.45 -44.66
N ASP A 154 27.26 30.55 -44.16
CA ASP A 154 26.91 29.19 -43.74
C ASP A 154 26.52 29.10 -42.24
N MET A 155 26.63 30.19 -41.48
CA MET A 155 26.18 30.28 -40.09
C MET A 155 24.69 30.69 -40.04
N ILE A 156 23.82 29.68 -40.01
CA ILE A 156 22.35 29.86 -40.14
C ILE A 156 21.62 29.63 -38.81
N GLY A 157 22.06 28.64 -38.03
CA GLY A 157 21.27 28.11 -36.91
C GLY A 157 20.02 27.38 -37.40
N ASP A 158 20.19 26.51 -38.41
CA ASP A 158 19.08 25.77 -39.03
C ASP A 158 18.33 24.90 -38.02
N GLY A 159 17.01 24.93 -38.06
CA GLY A 159 16.13 24.20 -37.14
C GLY A 159 16.07 24.71 -35.68
N LEU A 160 16.96 25.62 -35.28
CA LEU A 160 17.06 26.12 -33.89
C LEU A 160 16.15 27.32 -33.62
N ALA A 161 15.64 27.42 -32.40
CA ALA A 161 15.12 28.68 -31.87
C ALA A 161 16.26 29.44 -31.17
N TRP A 162 16.65 30.60 -31.72
CA TRP A 162 17.78 31.37 -31.22
C TRP A 162 17.51 32.88 -31.22
N LEU A 163 18.19 33.59 -30.33
CA LEU A 163 18.05 35.02 -30.12
C LEU A 163 19.33 35.72 -30.53
N ARG A 164 19.23 36.66 -31.47
CA ARG A 164 20.28 37.63 -31.74
C ARG A 164 20.13 38.78 -30.76
N LEU A 165 21.17 39.08 -30.00
CA LEU A 165 21.26 40.25 -29.12
C LEU A 165 22.36 41.18 -29.61
N THR A 166 22.08 42.48 -29.58
CA THR A 166 23.09 43.52 -29.82
C THR A 166 23.06 44.49 -28.65
N LEU A 167 24.14 44.51 -27.88
CA LEU A 167 24.31 45.33 -26.68
C LEU A 167 25.30 46.45 -27.00
N LYS A 168 24.99 47.69 -26.64
CA LYS A 168 25.87 48.84 -26.83
C LYS A 168 26.47 49.20 -25.48
N TYR A 169 27.80 49.15 -25.37
CA TYR A 169 28.51 49.31 -24.10
C TYR A 169 28.19 50.64 -23.42
N ASP A 170 27.89 50.53 -22.13
CA ASP A 170 27.49 51.60 -21.23
C ASP A 170 27.79 51.16 -19.79
N ALA A 171 28.65 51.89 -19.09
CA ALA A 171 29.14 51.48 -17.77
C ALA A 171 28.07 51.54 -16.67
N GLU A 172 27.03 52.36 -16.83
CA GLU A 172 25.93 52.44 -15.87
C GLU A 172 24.93 51.30 -16.07
N LYS A 173 24.65 50.95 -17.33
CA LYS A 173 23.71 49.87 -17.67
C LYS A 173 24.32 48.47 -17.61
N PHE A 174 25.63 48.33 -17.84
CA PHE A 174 26.34 47.04 -17.81
C PHE A 174 27.52 47.03 -16.81
N PRO A 175 27.30 47.30 -15.51
CA PRO A 175 28.37 47.45 -14.53
C PRO A 175 29.16 46.15 -14.26
N TYR A 176 28.56 45.00 -14.56
CA TYR A 176 29.15 43.66 -14.38
C TYR A 176 29.58 43.01 -15.69
N GLY A 177 29.64 43.76 -16.79
CA GLY A 177 29.97 43.26 -18.13
C GLY A 177 28.79 42.59 -18.83
N VAL A 178 29.05 41.50 -19.57
CA VAL A 178 28.03 40.81 -20.38
C VAL A 178 26.92 40.25 -19.48
N PRO A 179 25.67 40.71 -19.62
CA PRO A 179 24.58 40.29 -18.76
C PRO A 179 24.16 38.85 -19.02
N ASN A 180 23.61 38.20 -17.99
CA ASN A 180 22.94 36.91 -18.14
C ASN A 180 21.58 37.09 -18.80
N VAL A 181 21.31 36.37 -19.88
CA VAL A 181 20.05 36.51 -20.64
C VAL A 181 19.06 35.45 -20.17
N LYS A 182 17.88 35.86 -19.71
CA LYS A 182 16.74 34.95 -19.44
C LYS A 182 15.61 35.26 -20.42
N VAL A 183 14.97 34.23 -20.97
CA VAL A 183 13.87 34.39 -21.92
C VAL A 183 12.68 33.55 -21.45
N GLU A 184 11.50 34.15 -21.45
CA GLU A 184 10.24 33.44 -21.30
C GLU A 184 9.86 32.78 -22.62
N VAL A 185 9.63 31.47 -22.62
CA VAL A 185 9.45 30.68 -23.84
C VAL A 185 8.18 29.84 -23.75
N TRP A 186 7.36 29.90 -24.79
CA TRP A 186 6.30 28.95 -25.07
C TRP A 186 6.92 27.89 -25.98
N GLY A 187 7.11 26.69 -25.44
CA GLY A 187 7.85 25.60 -26.06
C GLY A 187 7.24 25.08 -27.36
N LYS A 188 7.55 23.83 -27.67
CA LYS A 188 7.15 23.21 -28.94
C LYS A 188 5.61 23.13 -29.09
N PRO A 189 5.05 23.45 -30.27
CA PRO A 189 3.68 23.08 -30.62
C PRO A 189 3.52 21.56 -30.66
N VAL A 190 2.46 21.04 -30.03
CA VAL A 190 2.18 19.60 -29.91
C VAL A 190 0.90 19.24 -30.66
N TYR A 191 0.82 17.99 -31.12
CA TYR A 191 -0.35 17.48 -31.81
C TYR A 191 -1.44 17.05 -30.83
N ASP A 192 -2.64 17.62 -30.97
CA ASP A 192 -3.82 17.22 -30.21
C ASP A 192 -4.70 16.25 -31.04
N PRO A 193 -4.78 14.96 -30.66
CA PRO A 193 -5.57 13.97 -31.38
C PRO A 193 -7.09 14.17 -31.23
N ARG A 194 -7.56 14.96 -30.25
CA ARG A 194 -9.00 15.24 -30.05
C ARG A 194 -9.56 16.14 -31.15
N ILE A 195 -8.76 17.11 -31.58
CA ILE A 195 -9.12 18.12 -32.59
C ILE A 195 -8.31 18.00 -33.89
N ASN A 196 -7.40 17.02 -33.97
CA ASN A 196 -6.54 16.76 -35.12
C ASN A 196 -5.76 18.00 -35.59
N LYS A 197 -5.18 18.74 -34.63
CA LYS A 197 -4.46 19.99 -34.89
C LYS A 197 -3.18 20.05 -34.07
N THR A 198 -2.11 20.55 -34.69
CA THR A 198 -0.87 20.89 -33.99
C THR A 198 -0.91 22.35 -33.56
N ALA A 199 -0.80 22.60 -32.26
CA ALA A 199 -0.78 23.93 -31.67
C ALA A 199 0.01 23.92 -30.35
N TRP A 200 0.40 25.09 -29.85
CA TRP A 200 0.96 25.15 -28.51
C TRP A 200 -0.06 24.71 -27.46
N SER A 201 0.38 23.82 -26.56
CA SER A 201 -0.37 23.36 -25.40
C SER A 201 0.60 22.97 -24.30
N ASN A 202 0.23 23.24 -23.05
CA ASN A 202 0.91 22.73 -21.87
C ASN A 202 0.17 21.56 -21.22
N ASN A 203 -0.84 21.00 -21.91
CA ASN A 203 -1.54 19.79 -21.46
C ASN A 203 -0.55 18.63 -21.34
N GLY A 204 -0.46 18.05 -20.15
CA GLY A 204 0.58 17.08 -19.83
C GLY A 204 0.52 15.79 -20.67
N ALA A 205 -0.68 15.28 -20.93
CA ALA A 205 -0.85 14.09 -21.77
C ALA A 205 -0.41 14.32 -23.23
N LEU A 206 -0.67 15.51 -23.78
CA LEU A 206 -0.25 15.87 -25.14
C LEU A 206 1.26 16.07 -25.26
N ILE A 207 1.91 16.59 -24.22
CA ILE A 207 3.37 16.71 -24.18
C ILE A 207 4.02 15.32 -24.16
N ILE A 208 3.48 14.39 -23.37
CA ILE A 208 3.96 13.01 -23.36
C ILE A 208 3.71 12.32 -24.71
N LEU A 209 2.56 12.55 -25.34
CA LEU A 209 2.29 12.06 -26.69
C LEU A 209 3.32 12.59 -27.71
N ASP A 210 3.68 13.88 -27.63
CA ASP A 210 4.74 14.44 -28.48
C ASP A 210 6.10 13.81 -28.18
N PHE A 211 6.40 13.47 -26.92
CA PHE A 211 7.62 12.76 -26.56
C PHE A 211 7.70 11.38 -27.24
N TYR A 212 6.62 10.59 -27.21
CA TYR A 212 6.55 9.31 -27.93
C TYR A 212 6.73 9.47 -29.44
N ARG A 213 6.03 10.43 -30.06
CA ARG A 213 6.03 10.61 -31.52
C ARG A 213 7.32 11.23 -32.04
N SER A 214 7.78 12.30 -31.40
CA SER A 214 8.85 13.15 -31.91
C SER A 214 10.23 12.76 -31.38
N TYR A 215 10.33 12.33 -30.12
CA TYR A 215 11.62 11.99 -29.52
C TYR A 215 11.94 10.50 -29.61
N LEU A 216 10.98 9.64 -29.25
CA LEU A 216 11.15 8.18 -29.36
C LEU A 216 10.90 7.66 -30.78
N GLY A 217 10.25 8.46 -31.65
CA GLY A 217 9.98 8.08 -33.04
C GLY A 217 8.98 6.92 -33.17
N VAL A 218 8.07 6.76 -32.20
CA VAL A 218 7.07 5.68 -32.23
C VAL A 218 6.08 5.94 -33.39
N PRO A 219 5.86 4.97 -34.28
CA PRO A 219 4.88 5.10 -35.35
C PRO A 219 3.46 5.34 -34.81
N ASP A 220 2.68 6.18 -35.49
CA ASP A 220 1.29 6.45 -35.11
C ASP A 220 0.41 5.18 -35.03
N SER A 221 0.76 4.10 -35.76
CA SER A 221 0.07 2.80 -35.68
C SER A 221 0.20 2.11 -34.31
N ASP A 222 1.29 2.41 -33.61
CA ASP A 222 1.71 1.73 -32.38
C ASP A 222 1.39 2.61 -31.15
N ILE A 223 0.55 3.64 -31.34
CA ILE A 223 0.09 4.54 -30.28
C ILE A 223 -1.42 4.34 -30.07
N ASP A 224 -1.82 4.22 -28.81
CA ASP A 224 -3.22 4.26 -28.42
C ASP A 224 -3.70 5.72 -28.27
N PHE A 225 -4.07 6.33 -29.39
CA PHE A 225 -4.60 7.70 -29.39
C PHE A 225 -5.86 7.87 -28.55
N ASN A 226 -6.66 6.82 -28.31
CA ASN A 226 -7.85 6.95 -27.48
C ASN A 226 -7.48 7.14 -26.00
N ALA A 227 -6.50 6.38 -25.50
CA ALA A 227 -5.96 6.58 -24.16
C ALA A 227 -5.42 8.00 -23.97
N PHE A 228 -4.68 8.54 -24.94
CA PHE A 228 -4.18 9.92 -24.89
C PHE A 228 -5.28 10.98 -25.01
N LYS A 229 -6.37 10.73 -25.72
CA LYS A 229 -7.53 11.65 -25.77
C LYS A 229 -8.20 11.76 -24.39
N VAL A 230 -8.49 10.62 -23.77
CA VAL A 230 -9.11 10.56 -22.43
C VAL A 230 -8.19 11.23 -21.40
N ALA A 231 -6.89 10.93 -21.44
CA ALA A 231 -5.91 11.57 -20.58
C ALA A 231 -5.82 13.10 -20.80
N ALA A 232 -5.88 13.55 -22.06
CA ALA A 232 -5.87 14.97 -22.38
C ALA A 232 -7.13 15.70 -21.89
N ASP A 233 -8.30 15.05 -21.94
CA ASP A 233 -9.54 15.61 -21.37
C ASP A 233 -9.44 15.74 -19.86
N LEU A 234 -8.91 14.73 -19.16
CA LEU A 234 -8.67 14.78 -17.73
C LEU A 234 -7.66 15.87 -17.34
N CYS A 235 -6.53 15.99 -18.06
CA CYS A 235 -5.55 17.05 -17.81
C CYS A 235 -6.15 18.46 -17.99
N SER A 236 -7.16 18.60 -18.87
CA SER A 236 -7.86 19.86 -19.15
C SER A 236 -9.04 20.14 -18.21
N GLU A 237 -9.39 19.23 -17.31
CA GLU A 237 -10.48 19.41 -16.37
C GLU A 237 -10.24 20.65 -15.49
N PRO A 238 -11.23 21.56 -15.36
CA PRO A 238 -11.11 22.73 -14.50
C PRO A 238 -11.18 22.31 -13.03
N VAL A 239 -10.16 22.68 -12.26
CA VAL A 239 -10.09 22.44 -10.81
C VAL A 239 -10.00 23.77 -10.06
N THR A 240 -10.72 23.87 -8.96
CA THR A 240 -10.78 25.08 -8.14
C THR A 240 -9.58 25.13 -7.19
N THR A 241 -8.85 26.25 -7.19
CA THR A 241 -7.78 26.51 -6.22
C THR A 241 -8.36 26.98 -4.88
N PRO A 242 -7.63 26.90 -3.76
CA PRO A 242 -8.05 27.43 -2.46
C PRO A 242 -8.44 28.92 -2.48
N GLU A 243 -7.91 29.69 -3.44
CA GLU A 243 -8.21 31.10 -3.66
C GLU A 243 -9.52 31.34 -4.44
N GLY A 244 -10.21 30.28 -4.88
CA GLY A 244 -11.44 30.36 -5.67
C GLY A 244 -11.24 30.56 -7.18
N ASN A 245 -9.99 30.55 -7.66
CA ASN A 245 -9.67 30.57 -9.08
C ASN A 245 -9.78 29.16 -9.69
N THR A 246 -9.77 29.05 -11.02
CA THR A 246 -9.77 27.77 -11.72
C THR A 246 -8.48 27.61 -12.53
N GLU A 247 -7.83 26.45 -12.41
CA GLU A 247 -6.70 26.04 -13.24
C GLU A 247 -7.00 24.69 -13.94
N PRO A 248 -6.29 24.31 -15.01
CA PRO A 248 -6.35 22.94 -15.53
C PRO A 248 -5.77 21.94 -14.53
N ARG A 249 -6.34 20.74 -14.43
CA ARG A 249 -5.94 19.71 -13.47
C ARG A 249 -4.46 19.35 -13.53
N TYR A 250 -3.91 19.13 -14.73
CA TYR A 250 -2.51 18.74 -14.92
C TYR A 250 -1.85 19.41 -16.13
N THR A 251 -0.76 20.12 -15.87
CA THR A 251 0.08 20.73 -16.91
C THR A 251 1.54 20.29 -16.78
N ILE A 252 2.27 20.26 -17.90
CA ILE A 252 3.72 20.04 -17.93
C ILE A 252 4.38 21.28 -18.53
N ASN A 253 5.34 21.84 -17.80
CA ASN A 253 5.99 23.10 -18.12
C ASN A 253 7.46 23.02 -17.73
N GLY A 254 8.38 23.11 -18.68
CA GLY A 254 9.81 23.08 -18.38
C GLY A 254 10.67 22.71 -19.57
N ALA A 255 11.91 22.29 -19.26
CA ALA A 255 12.88 21.89 -20.26
C ALA A 255 13.62 20.62 -19.83
N TYR A 256 14.08 19.85 -20.82
CA TYR A 256 14.93 18.69 -20.64
C TYR A 256 16.04 18.67 -21.70
N GLU A 257 17.13 17.98 -21.40
CA GLU A 257 18.28 17.88 -22.30
C GLU A 257 18.34 16.49 -22.95
N LEU A 258 18.81 16.42 -24.19
CA LEU A 258 18.91 15.15 -24.91
C LEU A 258 20.04 14.23 -24.38
N SER A 259 20.86 14.72 -23.47
CA SER A 259 21.82 13.92 -22.70
C SER A 259 21.19 13.18 -21.52
N GLU A 260 19.97 13.55 -21.10
CA GLU A 260 19.24 12.85 -20.03
C GLU A 260 18.66 11.53 -20.57
N SER A 261 18.55 10.50 -19.72
CA SER A 261 17.94 9.22 -20.13
C SER A 261 16.49 9.44 -20.57
N PRO A 262 16.07 8.95 -21.75
CA PRO A 262 14.68 9.04 -22.20
C PRO A 262 13.68 8.46 -21.20
N SER A 263 14.03 7.37 -20.52
CA SER A 263 13.17 6.75 -19.50
C SER A 263 12.97 7.67 -18.29
N ALA A 264 14.06 8.28 -17.81
CA ALA A 264 14.01 9.18 -16.66
C ALA A 264 13.17 10.41 -16.96
N ILE A 265 13.34 11.03 -18.14
CA ILE A 265 12.53 12.18 -18.55
C ILE A 265 11.03 11.80 -18.54
N LEU A 266 10.70 10.65 -19.13
CA LEU A 266 9.32 10.18 -19.23
C LEU A 266 8.72 9.87 -17.85
N ASP A 267 9.48 9.24 -16.95
CA ASP A 267 9.06 8.99 -15.56
C ASP A 267 8.79 10.30 -14.80
N HIS A 268 9.67 11.31 -14.96
CA HIS A 268 9.44 12.63 -14.39
C HIS A 268 8.20 13.32 -14.97
N MET A 269 7.94 13.17 -16.27
CA MET A 269 6.72 13.71 -16.91
C MET A 269 5.45 13.02 -16.40
N HIS A 270 5.43 11.69 -16.35
CA HIS A 270 4.31 10.89 -15.84
C HIS A 270 3.99 11.21 -14.37
N LYS A 271 5.03 11.37 -13.54
CA LYS A 271 4.90 11.79 -12.14
C LYS A 271 4.24 13.16 -11.99
N CYS A 272 4.52 14.10 -12.90
CA CYS A 272 3.95 15.46 -12.86
C CYS A 272 2.48 15.54 -13.27
N ILE A 273 1.87 14.45 -13.72
CA ILE A 273 0.47 14.40 -14.14
C ILE A 273 -0.31 13.24 -13.52
N ALA A 274 0.28 12.54 -12.55
CA ALA A 274 -0.25 11.31 -11.97
C ALA A 274 -0.71 10.32 -13.05
N ALA A 275 0.22 9.88 -13.89
CA ALA A 275 -0.03 8.89 -14.92
C ALA A 275 1.01 7.75 -14.87
N GLU A 276 0.67 6.63 -15.49
CA GLU A 276 1.54 5.48 -15.72
C GLU A 276 1.61 5.17 -17.22
N PRO A 277 2.77 4.76 -17.76
CA PRO A 277 2.87 4.28 -19.13
C PRO A 277 2.20 2.91 -19.25
N THR A 278 1.45 2.68 -20.34
CA THR A 278 0.87 1.37 -20.64
C THR A 278 1.37 0.84 -21.99
N TYR A 279 1.53 -0.48 -22.10
CA TYR A 279 1.85 -1.14 -23.36
C TYR A 279 0.96 -2.37 -23.53
N VAL A 280 -0.11 -2.22 -24.32
CA VAL A 280 -1.15 -3.25 -24.47
C VAL A 280 -1.38 -3.52 -25.95
N ALA A 281 -1.41 -4.82 -26.31
CA ALA A 281 -1.64 -5.27 -27.69
C ALA A 281 -0.71 -4.62 -28.73
N GLY A 282 0.55 -4.37 -28.35
CA GLY A 282 1.56 -3.76 -29.22
C GLY A 282 1.50 -2.24 -29.31
N LYS A 283 0.62 -1.57 -28.55
CA LYS A 283 0.45 -0.12 -28.56
C LYS A 283 0.89 0.53 -27.26
N HIS A 284 1.57 1.67 -27.39
CA HIS A 284 1.92 2.58 -26.31
C HIS A 284 0.72 3.44 -25.93
N GLY A 285 0.33 3.39 -24.67
CA GLY A 285 -0.75 4.18 -24.10
C GLY A 285 -0.32 4.90 -22.83
N ILE A 286 -1.29 5.55 -22.22
CA ILE A 286 -1.14 6.27 -20.96
C ILE A 286 -2.36 5.96 -20.08
N LEU A 287 -2.12 5.68 -18.80
CA LEU A 287 -3.17 5.49 -17.81
C LEU A 287 -3.09 6.60 -16.78
N MET A 288 -4.15 7.39 -16.68
CA MET A 288 -4.26 8.41 -15.64
C MET A 288 -4.69 7.77 -14.33
N GLN A 289 -4.11 8.23 -13.22
CA GLN A 289 -4.51 7.87 -11.87
C GLN A 289 -5.77 8.64 -11.49
N ALA A 290 -6.89 8.29 -12.12
CA ALA A 290 -8.21 8.82 -11.81
C ALA A 290 -9.21 7.68 -11.75
N TYR A 291 -10.34 7.93 -11.08
CA TYR A 291 -11.42 6.97 -11.02
C TYR A 291 -12.11 6.85 -12.39
N ASN A 292 -11.90 5.72 -13.07
CA ASN A 292 -12.40 5.48 -14.42
C ASN A 292 -13.81 4.84 -14.46
N GLY A 293 -14.59 4.99 -13.39
CA GLY A 293 -15.94 4.45 -13.26
C GLY A 293 -15.97 3.05 -12.61
N PRO A 294 -17.18 2.53 -12.35
CA PRO A 294 -17.35 1.25 -11.65
C PRO A 294 -16.85 0.09 -12.51
N ALA A 295 -16.23 -0.88 -11.86
CA ALA A 295 -15.70 -2.06 -12.53
C ALA A 295 -16.79 -2.86 -13.26
N VAL A 296 -16.55 -3.14 -14.54
CA VAL A 296 -17.48 -3.89 -15.42
C VAL A 296 -17.18 -5.39 -15.42
N LEU A 297 -15.91 -5.74 -15.22
CA LEU A 297 -15.44 -7.12 -15.18
C LEU A 297 -15.32 -7.59 -13.73
N ARG A 298 -15.58 -8.88 -13.48
CA ARG A 298 -15.60 -9.48 -12.14
C ARG A 298 -14.79 -10.76 -12.10
N ILE A 299 -13.90 -10.86 -11.13
CA ILE A 299 -13.15 -12.08 -10.81
C ILE A 299 -13.96 -12.89 -9.80
N GLU A 300 -14.22 -14.14 -10.15
CA GLU A 300 -15.03 -15.09 -9.38
C GLU A 300 -14.20 -16.28 -8.90
N PRO A 301 -14.63 -17.01 -7.84
CA PRO A 301 -13.84 -18.09 -7.26
C PRO A 301 -13.53 -19.24 -8.22
N ASN A 302 -14.42 -19.49 -9.19
CA ASN A 302 -14.25 -20.56 -10.19
C ASN A 302 -13.12 -20.31 -11.20
N GLN A 303 -12.62 -19.08 -11.28
CA GLN A 303 -11.53 -18.71 -12.19
C GLN A 303 -10.15 -18.86 -11.55
N ILE A 304 -10.08 -19.04 -10.23
CA ILE A 304 -8.84 -19.14 -9.47
C ILE A 304 -8.33 -20.59 -9.49
N ILE A 305 -7.05 -20.78 -9.79
CA ILE A 305 -6.44 -22.13 -9.92
C ILE A 305 -5.27 -22.38 -8.96
N ASP A 306 -4.86 -21.36 -8.19
CA ASP A 306 -3.81 -21.47 -7.17
C ASP A 306 -4.14 -20.59 -5.95
N THR A 307 -3.24 -20.59 -4.97
CA THR A 307 -3.30 -19.81 -3.74
C THR A 307 -3.42 -18.32 -4.01
N VAL A 308 -4.36 -17.67 -3.33
CA VAL A 308 -4.52 -16.22 -3.34
C VAL A 308 -3.63 -15.61 -2.25
N ASN A 309 -2.64 -14.82 -2.65
CA ASN A 309 -1.76 -14.11 -1.73
C ASN A 309 -2.27 -12.69 -1.51
N ILE A 310 -2.50 -12.33 -0.25
CA ILE A 310 -3.07 -11.04 0.11
C ILE A 310 -2.08 -10.27 0.98
N THR A 311 -1.82 -9.02 0.58
CA THR A 311 -1.13 -8.03 1.41
C THR A 311 -2.16 -6.98 1.83
N PRO A 312 -2.67 -7.03 3.07
CA PRO A 312 -3.77 -6.17 3.50
C PRO A 312 -3.34 -4.74 3.78
N GLU A 313 -2.08 -4.52 4.17
CA GLU A 313 -1.51 -3.20 4.47
C GLU A 313 -0.03 -3.17 4.12
N LEU A 314 0.53 -1.98 3.95
CA LEU A 314 1.98 -1.80 3.85
C LEU A 314 2.65 -1.99 5.20
N ALA A 315 3.88 -2.49 5.19
CA ALA A 315 4.72 -2.49 6.37
C ALA A 315 5.02 -1.05 6.81
N LEU A 316 5.11 -0.79 8.12
CA LEU A 316 5.36 0.54 8.68
C LEU A 316 6.62 1.21 8.10
N ARG A 317 7.67 0.43 7.80
CA ARG A 317 8.90 0.94 7.16
C ARG A 317 8.68 1.55 5.77
N ASP A 318 7.64 1.08 5.08
CA ASP A 318 7.30 1.43 3.69
C ASP A 318 6.09 2.39 3.65
N ALA A 319 5.45 2.66 4.80
CA ALA A 319 4.35 3.61 4.94
C ALA A 319 4.84 5.05 4.76
N THR A 320 3.92 5.98 4.47
CA THR A 320 4.21 7.41 4.35
C THR A 320 2.97 8.17 4.77
N ASN A 321 3.14 9.15 5.64
CA ASN A 321 2.05 9.98 6.18
C ASN A 321 2.31 11.49 6.02
N ALA A 322 3.51 11.88 5.54
CA ALA A 322 3.86 13.24 5.17
C ALA A 322 4.67 13.30 3.87
N ILE A 323 4.29 14.19 2.95
CA ILE A 323 5.05 14.47 1.73
C ILE A 323 5.51 15.92 1.71
N TYR A 324 6.82 16.06 1.55
CA TYR A 324 7.49 17.34 1.29
C TYR A 324 7.99 17.33 -0.14
N GLY A 325 8.31 18.49 -0.69
CA GLY A 325 8.92 18.51 -2.01
C GLY A 325 9.02 19.86 -2.65
N THR A 326 9.55 19.84 -3.87
CA THR A 326 9.84 21.04 -4.65
C THR A 326 9.10 21.05 -5.99
N PHE A 327 8.81 22.25 -6.48
CA PHE A 327 8.25 22.53 -7.81
C PHE A 327 8.90 23.79 -8.39
N VAL A 328 8.55 24.16 -9.63
CA VAL A 328 9.10 25.34 -10.31
C VAL A 328 8.08 26.48 -10.33
N ASP A 329 8.18 27.43 -9.41
CA ASP A 329 7.17 28.48 -9.24
C ASP A 329 7.17 29.50 -10.39
N ALA A 330 6.09 29.52 -11.18
CA ALA A 330 5.92 30.45 -12.29
C ALA A 330 5.73 31.92 -11.86
N GLU A 331 5.18 32.17 -10.66
CA GLU A 331 4.98 33.53 -10.13
C GLU A 331 6.30 34.15 -9.67
N GLN A 332 7.21 33.31 -9.17
CA GLN A 332 8.56 33.70 -8.76
C GLN A 332 9.61 33.49 -9.87
N GLN A 333 9.25 33.78 -11.13
CA GLN A 333 10.14 33.69 -12.30
C GLN A 333 10.76 32.29 -12.50
N TYR A 334 9.95 31.23 -12.33
CA TYR A 334 10.34 29.84 -12.53
C TYR A 334 11.59 29.48 -11.71
N ILE A 335 11.61 29.85 -10.42
CA ILE A 335 12.61 29.34 -9.47
C ILE A 335 12.11 28.02 -8.87
N LYS A 336 13.04 27.15 -8.48
CA LYS A 336 12.71 25.95 -7.73
C LYS A 336 12.43 26.35 -6.28
N THR A 337 11.26 26.00 -5.76
CA THR A 337 10.84 26.30 -4.38
C THR A 337 10.05 25.13 -3.80
N ASP A 338 9.85 25.15 -2.48
CA ASP A 338 9.07 24.14 -1.76
C ASP A 338 7.57 24.43 -1.90
N PHE A 339 6.75 23.39 -2.06
CA PHE A 339 5.29 23.51 -1.95
C PHE A 339 4.84 23.21 -0.50
N GLU A 340 3.64 23.66 -0.12
CA GLU A 340 3.07 23.41 1.20
C GLU A 340 2.98 21.89 1.47
N PRO A 341 3.63 21.36 2.52
CA PRO A 341 3.70 19.93 2.74
C PRO A 341 2.30 19.32 2.92
N VAL A 342 2.11 18.13 2.35
CA VAL A 342 0.85 17.39 2.48
C VAL A 342 1.01 16.39 3.62
N ILE A 343 0.36 16.69 4.74
CA ILE A 343 0.43 15.92 5.98
C ILE A 343 -0.97 15.44 6.35
N VAL A 344 -1.08 14.20 6.82
CA VAL A 344 -2.32 13.65 7.38
C VAL A 344 -2.07 13.30 8.84
N ASP A 345 -2.46 14.22 9.73
CA ASP A 345 -2.19 14.15 11.17
C ASP A 345 -2.79 12.87 11.79
N GLU A 346 -3.97 12.47 11.34
CA GLU A 346 -4.66 11.27 11.82
C GLU A 346 -3.85 9.98 11.56
N TRP A 347 -3.05 9.92 10.49
CA TRP A 347 -2.15 8.79 10.22
C TRP A 347 -0.84 8.87 11.01
N ILE A 348 -0.38 10.07 11.37
CA ILE A 348 0.78 10.23 12.28
C ILE A 348 0.41 9.73 13.68
N GLU A 349 -0.80 10.03 14.15
CA GLU A 349 -1.30 9.52 15.43
C GLU A 349 -1.44 7.99 15.42
N GLU A 350 -1.96 7.42 14.32
CA GLU A 350 -2.11 5.96 14.14
C GLU A 350 -0.76 5.24 14.07
N ASP A 351 0.20 5.78 13.31
CA ASP A 351 1.52 5.18 13.09
C ASP A 351 2.51 5.46 14.23
N GLY A 352 2.22 6.47 15.08
CA GLY A 352 3.03 6.89 16.22
C GLY A 352 4.27 7.72 15.89
N LEU A 353 4.53 8.01 14.61
CA LEU A 353 5.64 8.84 14.14
C LEU A 353 5.40 9.40 12.73
N GLU A 354 6.05 10.53 12.43
CA GLU A 354 6.02 11.14 11.09
C GLU A 354 6.98 10.39 10.15
N ILE A 355 6.44 9.79 9.09
CA ILE A 355 7.16 9.12 8.02
C ILE A 355 7.11 9.99 6.77
N LYS A 356 8.19 10.75 6.58
CA LYS A 356 8.33 11.74 5.51
C LYS A 356 8.94 11.17 4.23
N GLU A 357 8.39 11.59 3.10
CA GLU A 357 8.94 11.34 1.76
C GLU A 357 9.09 12.65 0.99
N ASN A 358 10.17 12.77 0.20
CA ASN A 358 10.48 13.97 -0.57
C ASN A 358 10.16 13.76 -2.06
N MET A 359 9.40 14.69 -2.64
CA MET A 359 9.02 14.72 -4.04
C MET A 359 9.67 15.88 -4.79
N ASP A 360 10.01 15.65 -6.06
CA ASP A 360 10.57 16.67 -6.95
C ASP A 360 9.73 16.69 -8.23
N TYR A 361 8.99 17.78 -8.43
CA TYR A 361 8.10 18.00 -9.56
C TYR A 361 8.68 19.08 -10.48
N ARG A 362 9.80 18.77 -11.13
CA ARG A 362 10.53 19.70 -12.02
C ARG A 362 9.73 20.28 -13.20
N PHE A 363 8.61 19.67 -13.59
CA PHE A 363 7.76 20.16 -14.69
C PHE A 363 6.44 20.79 -14.21
N VAL A 364 6.22 20.89 -12.91
CA VAL A 364 5.00 21.48 -12.33
C VAL A 364 5.30 22.92 -11.96
N THR A 365 4.38 23.81 -12.32
CA THR A 365 4.53 25.25 -12.08
C THR A 365 3.51 25.88 -11.15
N SER A 366 2.45 25.14 -10.80
CA SER A 366 1.45 25.53 -9.81
C SER A 366 1.71 24.80 -8.49
N PRO A 367 1.73 25.51 -7.35
CA PRO A 367 1.84 24.86 -6.03
C PRO A 367 0.62 23.97 -5.75
N TYR A 368 -0.56 24.34 -6.26
CA TYR A 368 -1.81 23.59 -6.07
C TYR A 368 -1.80 22.25 -6.82
N GLN A 369 -1.27 22.24 -8.06
CA GLN A 369 -1.03 20.99 -8.78
C GLN A 369 -0.04 20.09 -8.03
N ALA A 370 1.06 20.64 -7.47
CA ALA A 370 2.04 19.87 -6.71
C ALA A 370 1.43 19.26 -5.44
N ALA A 371 0.62 20.03 -4.68
CA ALA A 371 -0.09 19.54 -3.50
C ALA A 371 -1.11 18.44 -3.86
N ARG A 372 -1.86 18.59 -4.97
CA ARG A 372 -2.82 17.57 -5.44
C ARG A 372 -2.14 16.26 -5.83
N LEU A 373 -1.04 16.32 -6.58
CA LEU A 373 -0.24 15.15 -6.96
C LEU A 373 0.31 14.42 -5.73
N SER A 374 0.85 15.17 -4.77
CA SER A 374 1.35 14.63 -3.51
C SER A 374 0.23 13.97 -2.69
N ASN A 375 -0.93 14.63 -2.57
CA ASN A 375 -2.08 14.06 -1.87
C ASN A 375 -2.55 12.73 -2.50
N LEU A 376 -2.65 12.68 -3.82
CA LEU A 376 -3.03 11.46 -4.52
C LEU A 376 -1.99 10.35 -4.32
N TYR A 377 -0.70 10.66 -4.45
CA TYR A 377 0.37 9.69 -4.19
C TYR A 377 0.29 9.14 -2.76
N LEU A 378 0.10 10.02 -1.77
CA LEU A 378 -0.05 9.64 -0.36
C LEU A 378 -1.25 8.71 -0.15
N ARG A 379 -2.41 9.06 -0.71
CA ARG A 379 -3.65 8.26 -0.61
C ARG A 379 -3.51 6.89 -1.28
N LYS A 380 -2.93 6.81 -2.49
CA LYS A 380 -2.66 5.51 -3.14
C LYS A 380 -1.71 4.65 -2.32
N LYS A 381 -0.65 5.25 -1.78
CA LYS A 381 0.35 4.55 -0.97
C LYS A 381 -0.24 4.03 0.35
N ARG A 382 -1.13 4.80 1.01
CA ARG A 382 -1.84 4.37 2.23
C ARG A 382 -2.91 3.30 1.96
N ALA A 383 -3.58 3.34 0.80
CA ALA A 383 -4.57 2.33 0.42
C ALA A 383 -3.92 0.94 0.38
N GLY A 384 -2.89 0.79 -0.46
CA GLY A 384 -1.83 -0.19 -0.26
C GLY A 384 -2.18 -1.69 -0.33
N ARG A 385 -3.47 -2.05 -0.38
CA ARG A 385 -3.95 -3.43 -0.44
C ARG A 385 -3.59 -4.04 -1.78
N ARG A 386 -2.98 -5.23 -1.73
CA ARG A 386 -2.61 -6.01 -2.91
C ARG A 386 -3.13 -7.43 -2.83
N VAL A 387 -3.62 -7.94 -3.95
CA VAL A 387 -4.05 -9.33 -4.09
C VAL A 387 -3.36 -9.93 -5.30
N GLN A 388 -2.53 -10.94 -5.08
CA GLN A 388 -1.92 -11.72 -6.16
C GLN A 388 -2.66 -13.05 -6.27
N LEU A 389 -3.11 -13.37 -7.48
CA LEU A 389 -3.84 -14.59 -7.77
C LEU A 389 -3.44 -15.17 -9.12
N ARG A 390 -3.45 -16.50 -9.21
CA ARG A 390 -3.29 -17.23 -10.47
C ARG A 390 -4.67 -17.68 -10.96
N MET A 391 -5.00 -17.33 -12.19
CA MET A 391 -6.26 -17.65 -12.85
C MET A 391 -6.08 -18.68 -13.96
N ASN A 392 -7.17 -19.34 -14.31
CA ASN A 392 -7.29 -20.11 -15.55
C ASN A 392 -7.17 -19.18 -16.79
N MET A 393 -7.43 -19.72 -17.98
CA MET A 393 -7.36 -18.93 -19.23
C MET A 393 -8.38 -17.79 -19.32
N ASP A 394 -9.41 -17.74 -18.47
CA ASP A 394 -10.32 -16.59 -18.37
C ASP A 394 -9.57 -15.33 -17.89
N GLY A 395 -8.45 -15.54 -17.17
CA GLY A 395 -7.51 -14.49 -16.79
C GLY A 395 -6.97 -13.67 -17.97
N TYR A 396 -7.02 -14.21 -19.20
CA TYR A 396 -6.57 -13.51 -20.41
C TYR A 396 -7.45 -12.30 -20.77
N ALA A 397 -8.71 -12.27 -20.30
CA ALA A 397 -9.63 -11.19 -20.58
C ALA A 397 -9.27 -9.88 -19.86
N TYR A 398 -8.62 -9.96 -18.70
CA TYR A 398 -8.28 -8.81 -17.86
C TYR A 398 -6.97 -8.18 -18.32
N ARG A 399 -6.98 -6.86 -18.57
CA ARG A 399 -5.80 -6.13 -19.06
C ARG A 399 -5.19 -5.25 -17.96
N PRO A 400 -3.85 -5.06 -17.95
CA PRO A 400 -3.22 -4.05 -17.11
C PRO A 400 -3.89 -2.68 -17.25
N GLY A 401 -4.21 -2.07 -16.11
CA GLY A 401 -4.90 -0.78 -16.01
C GLY A 401 -6.42 -0.85 -15.93
N GLU A 402 -7.06 -2.01 -16.19
CA GLU A 402 -8.50 -2.16 -16.02
C GLU A 402 -8.89 -2.30 -14.55
N VAL A 403 -10.03 -1.71 -14.18
CA VAL A 403 -10.65 -1.85 -12.86
C VAL A 403 -11.63 -3.01 -12.90
N ILE A 404 -11.50 -3.93 -11.94
CA ILE A 404 -12.25 -5.17 -11.82
C ILE A 404 -12.88 -5.27 -10.42
N LEU A 405 -13.97 -6.04 -10.31
CA LEU A 405 -14.56 -6.42 -9.02
C LEU A 405 -13.98 -7.76 -8.59
N LEU A 406 -13.31 -7.79 -7.44
CA LEU A 406 -12.87 -9.04 -6.82
C LEU A 406 -13.99 -9.59 -5.93
N ASN A 407 -14.46 -10.79 -6.24
CA ASN A 407 -15.45 -11.50 -5.45
C ASN A 407 -14.93 -12.88 -5.03
N LEU A 408 -14.50 -13.00 -3.77
CA LEU A 408 -14.08 -14.26 -3.16
C LEU A 408 -14.83 -14.47 -1.83
N PRO A 409 -16.12 -14.87 -1.88
CA PRO A 409 -16.96 -15.00 -0.69
C PRO A 409 -16.41 -15.99 0.35
N GLN A 410 -15.65 -17.00 -0.09
CA GLN A 410 -15.04 -18.01 0.78
C GLN A 410 -14.05 -17.43 1.80
N ILE A 411 -13.44 -16.29 1.48
CA ILE A 411 -12.51 -15.57 2.36
C ILE A 411 -13.08 -14.20 2.79
N GLY A 412 -14.38 -13.99 2.61
CA GLY A 412 -15.08 -12.77 3.03
C GLY A 412 -14.90 -11.56 2.12
N ILE A 413 -14.23 -11.67 0.97
CA ILE A 413 -14.09 -10.57 0.01
C ILE A 413 -15.31 -10.55 -0.90
N GLN A 414 -16.09 -9.47 -0.88
CA GLN A 414 -17.31 -9.34 -1.70
C GLN A 414 -17.32 -8.01 -2.45
N ASN A 415 -17.22 -8.08 -3.78
CA ASN A 415 -17.37 -6.94 -4.69
C ASN A 415 -16.47 -5.73 -4.36
N LEU A 416 -15.21 -5.97 -4.01
CA LEU A 416 -14.25 -4.89 -3.84
C LEU A 416 -13.60 -4.51 -5.18
N GLU A 417 -13.46 -3.22 -5.43
CA GLU A 417 -12.82 -2.70 -6.64
C GLU A 417 -11.29 -2.77 -6.52
N PHE A 418 -10.69 -3.41 -7.51
CA PHE A 418 -9.26 -3.53 -7.67
C PHE A 418 -8.87 -3.21 -9.10
N ARG A 419 -7.70 -2.62 -9.29
CA ARG A 419 -7.09 -2.44 -10.62
C ARG A 419 -6.05 -3.50 -10.88
N VAL A 420 -5.99 -3.98 -12.13
CA VAL A 420 -4.93 -4.88 -12.58
C VAL A 420 -3.62 -4.10 -12.72
N ALA A 421 -2.69 -4.32 -11.80
CA ALA A 421 -1.37 -3.68 -11.80
C ALA A 421 -0.34 -4.46 -12.63
N GLU A 422 -0.29 -5.79 -12.46
CA GLU A 422 0.55 -6.68 -13.28
C GLU A 422 -0.25 -7.83 -13.87
N TRP A 423 0.17 -8.26 -15.05
CA TRP A 423 -0.40 -9.39 -15.77
C TRP A 423 0.73 -10.20 -16.40
N LYS A 424 0.78 -11.50 -16.13
CA LYS A 424 1.79 -12.43 -16.67
C LYS A 424 1.12 -13.68 -17.21
N PHE A 425 1.41 -14.03 -18.46
CA PHE A 425 0.81 -15.17 -19.14
C PHE A 425 1.76 -16.38 -19.16
N HIS A 426 1.25 -17.51 -18.70
CA HIS A 426 1.93 -18.81 -18.76
C HIS A 426 1.11 -19.77 -19.65
N PRO A 427 1.64 -20.20 -20.82
CA PRO A 427 0.88 -21.02 -21.77
C PRO A 427 0.30 -22.32 -21.22
N GLN A 428 0.88 -22.87 -20.14
CA GLN A 428 0.47 -24.13 -19.53
C GLN A 428 -0.13 -23.96 -18.13
N GLU A 429 0.12 -22.83 -17.47
CA GLU A 429 -0.19 -22.63 -16.05
C GLU A 429 -1.20 -21.49 -15.80
N GLY A 430 -1.75 -20.90 -16.86
CA GLY A 430 -2.78 -19.85 -16.77
C GLY A 430 -2.20 -18.44 -16.74
N VAL A 431 -2.87 -17.54 -16.01
CA VAL A 431 -2.55 -16.11 -15.95
C VAL A 431 -2.32 -15.67 -14.52
N ASP A 432 -1.15 -15.11 -14.24
CA ASP A 432 -0.83 -14.42 -13.00
C ASP A 432 -1.30 -12.97 -13.06
N ILE A 433 -2.11 -12.57 -12.07
CA ILE A 433 -2.63 -11.21 -11.95
C ILE A 433 -2.26 -10.64 -10.58
N LEU A 434 -1.69 -9.44 -10.59
CA LEU A 434 -1.53 -8.61 -9.39
C LEU A 434 -2.59 -7.52 -9.42
N LEU A 435 -3.38 -7.47 -8.35
CA LEU A 435 -4.42 -6.50 -8.13
C LEU A 435 -3.98 -5.48 -7.09
N GLU A 436 -4.25 -4.20 -7.33
CA GLU A 436 -4.07 -3.09 -6.39
C GLU A 436 -5.42 -2.43 -6.10
N GLU A 437 -5.65 -2.07 -4.84
CA GLU A 437 -6.91 -1.42 -4.44
C GLU A 437 -7.13 -0.11 -5.18
N ASP A 438 -8.32 0.04 -5.79
CA ASP A 438 -8.62 1.14 -6.70
C ASP A 438 -10.08 1.59 -6.58
N GLY A 439 -10.41 2.18 -5.43
CA GLY A 439 -11.75 2.72 -5.17
C GLY A 439 -11.84 4.23 -5.37
N ALA A 440 -13.06 4.72 -5.62
CA ALA A 440 -13.33 6.16 -5.82
C ALA A 440 -12.83 7.05 -4.66
N TYR A 441 -12.86 6.55 -3.41
CA TYR A 441 -12.41 7.26 -2.21
C TYR A 441 -10.90 7.59 -2.21
N ILE A 442 -10.09 6.98 -3.08
CA ILE A 442 -8.65 7.28 -3.17
C ILE A 442 -8.44 8.60 -3.94
N TYR A 443 -9.34 8.93 -4.85
CA TYR A 443 -9.19 9.98 -5.86
C TYR A 443 -9.85 11.31 -5.49
N GLU A 444 -10.30 11.49 -4.25
CA GLU A 444 -10.91 12.74 -3.81
C GLU A 444 -9.85 13.85 -3.67
N ASP A 445 -10.15 15.04 -4.18
CA ASP A 445 -9.28 16.23 -4.11
C ASP A 445 -9.34 16.92 -2.74
N ILE A 446 -9.40 16.15 -1.64
CA ILE A 446 -9.33 16.65 -0.27
C ILE A 446 -7.90 16.44 0.24
N ILE A 447 -7.16 17.55 0.37
CA ILE A 447 -5.74 17.54 0.75
C ILE A 447 -5.59 17.46 2.27
N GLY A 448 -4.68 16.59 2.73
CA GLY A 448 -4.31 16.51 4.14
C GLY A 448 -5.41 15.95 5.04
N LYS A 449 -6.34 15.18 4.48
CA LYS A 449 -7.39 14.48 5.22
C LYS A 449 -7.37 12.99 4.95
N PRO A 450 -7.63 12.16 5.98
CA PRO A 450 -7.70 10.72 5.81
C PRO A 450 -8.96 10.35 5.02
N PHE A 451 -8.93 9.16 4.43
CA PHE A 451 -10.08 8.56 3.76
C PHE A 451 -10.56 7.33 4.52
N VAL A 452 -11.86 7.05 4.41
CA VAL A 452 -12.46 5.86 5.02
C VAL A 452 -12.36 4.71 4.04
N ARG A 453 -11.60 3.67 4.42
CA ARG A 453 -11.49 2.44 3.63
C ARG A 453 -12.73 1.56 3.80
N PRO A 454 -13.27 0.96 2.73
CA PRO A 454 -14.23 -0.11 2.88
C PRO A 454 -13.58 -1.31 3.62
N PRO A 455 -14.36 -2.07 4.40
CA PRO A 455 -13.85 -3.26 5.07
C PRO A 455 -13.35 -4.27 4.03
N PHE A 456 -12.14 -4.79 4.24
CA PHE A 456 -11.50 -5.70 3.28
C PHE A 456 -12.20 -7.08 3.24
N THR A 457 -12.64 -7.56 4.39
CA THR A 457 -13.45 -8.77 4.50
C THR A 457 -14.71 -8.48 5.28
N VAL A 458 -15.83 -9.02 4.81
CA VAL A 458 -17.06 -9.15 5.58
C VAL A 458 -16.95 -10.47 6.35
N LEU A 459 -16.21 -10.45 7.45
CA LEU A 459 -16.27 -11.56 8.40
C LEU A 459 -17.69 -11.58 9.00
N PRO A 460 -18.31 -12.76 9.20
CA PRO A 460 -19.54 -12.86 9.98
C PRO A 460 -19.29 -12.15 11.31
N THR A 461 -19.96 -11.03 11.54
CA THR A 461 -19.84 -10.25 12.78
C THR A 461 -20.03 -11.20 13.95
N GLY A 462 -19.00 -11.35 14.79
CA GLY A 462 -18.83 -12.42 15.77
C GLY A 462 -19.90 -12.50 16.86
N GLY A 463 -21.11 -12.88 16.47
CA GLY A 463 -22.21 -13.25 17.33
C GLY A 463 -22.95 -14.38 16.64
N VAL A 464 -23.14 -15.48 17.38
CA VAL A 464 -24.06 -16.52 16.93
C VAL A 464 -25.45 -15.90 16.94
N ALA A 465 -26.20 -15.98 15.83
CA ALA A 465 -27.56 -15.46 15.79
C ALA A 465 -28.44 -16.23 16.80
N PRO A 466 -29.39 -15.56 17.49
CA PRO A 466 -30.28 -16.23 18.43
C PRO A 466 -31.14 -17.29 17.70
N PRO A 467 -31.50 -18.39 18.36
CA PRO A 467 -32.45 -19.36 17.83
C PRO A 467 -33.74 -18.70 17.34
N LEU A 468 -34.24 -19.12 16.18
CA LEU A 468 -35.50 -18.65 15.61
C LEU A 468 -36.65 -19.57 16.00
N ASN A 469 -37.87 -19.05 15.99
CA ASN A 469 -39.11 -19.82 16.18
C ASN A 469 -39.12 -20.71 17.44
N LEU A 470 -38.52 -20.23 18.55
CA LEU A 470 -38.57 -20.93 19.83
C LEU A 470 -40.02 -21.06 20.29
N ALA A 471 -40.47 -22.29 20.45
CA ALA A 471 -41.81 -22.62 20.89
C ALA A 471 -41.79 -23.76 21.91
N PHE A 472 -42.67 -23.67 22.90
CA PHE A 472 -43.00 -24.78 23.79
C PHE A 472 -44.22 -25.52 23.24
N VAL A 473 -44.10 -26.84 23.09
CA VAL A 473 -45.17 -27.73 22.64
C VAL A 473 -45.44 -28.74 23.76
N ALA A 474 -46.64 -28.67 24.35
CA ALA A 474 -47.07 -29.64 25.35
C ALA A 474 -47.30 -31.01 24.71
N THR A 475 -46.86 -32.08 25.36
CA THR A 475 -47.04 -33.48 24.91
C THR A 475 -47.78 -34.30 25.95
N ASN A 476 -48.62 -35.23 25.49
CA ASN A 476 -49.38 -36.17 26.34
C ASN A 476 -48.73 -37.56 26.37
N ILE A 477 -47.40 -37.65 26.40
CA ILE A 477 -46.69 -38.92 26.31
C ILE A 477 -46.09 -39.28 27.67
N GLY A 478 -46.80 -40.12 28.42
CA GLY A 478 -46.32 -40.72 29.67
C GLY A 478 -46.32 -39.75 30.87
N GLU A 479 -46.31 -40.31 32.07
CA GLU A 479 -46.39 -39.55 33.33
C GLU A 479 -45.15 -38.64 33.61
N VAL A 480 -44.13 -38.66 32.74
CA VAL A 480 -42.80 -38.09 33.01
C VAL A 480 -42.48 -36.83 32.17
N VAL A 481 -42.92 -36.73 30.90
CA VAL A 481 -42.58 -35.61 30.00
C VAL A 481 -43.74 -34.63 29.91
N GLN A 482 -43.49 -33.36 30.19
CA GLN A 482 -44.50 -32.31 30.32
C GLN A 482 -44.69 -31.49 29.03
N GLY A 483 -43.73 -31.57 28.12
CA GLY A 483 -43.70 -30.93 26.80
C GLY A 483 -42.28 -30.94 26.24
N PHE A 484 -42.08 -30.32 25.10
CA PHE A 484 -40.75 -30.07 24.54
C PHE A 484 -40.62 -28.64 24.04
N LEU A 485 -39.41 -28.11 24.10
CA LEU A 485 -39.02 -26.89 23.40
C LEU A 485 -38.46 -27.27 22.04
N SER A 486 -38.87 -26.56 20.99
CA SER A 486 -38.25 -26.64 19.66
C SER A 486 -37.93 -25.26 19.14
N TRP A 487 -36.84 -25.15 18.39
CA TRP A 487 -36.42 -23.92 17.72
C TRP A 487 -35.80 -24.26 16.36
N GLN A 488 -35.29 -23.26 15.66
CA GLN A 488 -34.48 -23.41 14.46
C GLN A 488 -33.17 -22.67 14.66
N SER A 489 -32.04 -23.36 14.48
CA SER A 489 -30.73 -22.71 14.53
C SER A 489 -30.56 -21.80 13.30
N ALA A 490 -30.28 -20.52 13.55
CA ALA A 490 -30.13 -19.50 12.50
C ALA A 490 -28.80 -19.61 11.73
N ALA A 491 -27.82 -20.33 12.28
CA ALA A 491 -26.48 -20.47 11.73
C ALA A 491 -26.10 -21.95 11.58
N ALA A 492 -25.31 -22.27 10.53
CA ALA A 492 -24.88 -23.63 10.24
C ALA A 492 -23.73 -24.13 11.13
N ASP A 493 -23.11 -23.25 11.93
CA ASP A 493 -21.93 -23.51 12.76
C ASP A 493 -22.23 -23.72 14.26
N VAL A 494 -23.50 -23.92 14.63
CA VAL A 494 -23.92 -24.21 16.01
C VAL A 494 -23.40 -25.59 16.45
N ARG A 495 -22.59 -25.63 17.51
CA ARG A 495 -22.06 -26.86 18.11
C ARG A 495 -23.04 -27.47 19.11
N TYR A 496 -23.66 -26.62 19.93
CA TYR A 496 -24.73 -26.99 20.85
C TYR A 496 -25.53 -25.76 21.29
N ASN A 497 -26.72 -26.00 21.81
CA ASN A 497 -27.59 -25.01 22.42
C ASN A 497 -27.62 -25.20 23.93
N THR A 498 -27.72 -24.10 24.68
CA THR A 498 -28.00 -24.11 26.13
C THR A 498 -29.44 -23.65 26.36
N VAL A 499 -30.20 -24.44 27.11
CA VAL A 499 -31.60 -24.20 27.44
C VAL A 499 -31.70 -23.98 28.95
N ASN A 500 -32.11 -22.79 29.36
CA ASN A 500 -32.34 -22.44 30.77
C ASN A 500 -33.83 -22.26 31.02
N ILE A 501 -34.38 -22.99 32.00
CA ILE A 501 -35.74 -22.80 32.50
C ILE A 501 -35.67 -21.95 33.77
N ILE A 502 -36.42 -20.86 33.79
CA ILE A 502 -36.39 -19.82 34.81
C ILE A 502 -37.77 -19.72 35.45
N GLU A 503 -37.80 -19.73 36.79
CA GLU A 503 -38.99 -19.48 37.61
C GLU A 503 -38.67 -18.34 38.58
N ASN A 504 -39.51 -17.29 38.63
CA ASN A 504 -39.31 -16.13 39.51
C ASN A 504 -37.90 -15.48 39.44
N GLY A 505 -37.29 -15.46 38.24
CA GLY A 505 -35.96 -14.88 38.02
C GLY A 505 -34.77 -15.78 38.43
N LYS A 506 -35.02 -17.03 38.86
CA LYS A 506 -33.99 -18.01 39.19
C LYS A 506 -33.98 -19.15 38.16
N VAL A 507 -32.80 -19.49 37.64
CA VAL A 507 -32.62 -20.68 36.79
C VAL A 507 -32.85 -21.93 37.64
N ILE A 508 -33.87 -22.71 37.30
CA ILE A 508 -34.23 -23.95 38.00
C ILE A 508 -33.75 -25.20 37.26
N GLN A 509 -33.51 -25.09 35.95
CA GLN A 509 -32.99 -26.18 35.13
C GLN A 509 -32.14 -25.59 34.00
N SER A 510 -30.99 -26.21 33.72
CA SER A 510 -30.11 -25.85 32.61
C SER A 510 -29.72 -27.11 31.85
N ILE A 511 -29.91 -27.14 30.53
CA ILE A 511 -29.73 -28.31 29.69
C ILE A 511 -28.88 -27.93 28.48
N GLN A 512 -27.87 -28.73 28.18
CA GLN A 512 -27.07 -28.59 26.96
C GLN A 512 -27.51 -29.63 25.93
N VAL A 513 -27.93 -29.18 24.74
CA VAL A 513 -28.39 -30.09 23.67
C VAL A 513 -27.75 -29.76 22.33
N PRO A 514 -27.25 -30.76 21.58
CA PRO A 514 -26.67 -30.54 20.25
C PRO A 514 -27.72 -30.39 19.14
N GLN A 515 -28.99 -30.65 19.45
CA GLN A 515 -30.10 -30.62 18.49
C GLN A 515 -30.98 -29.39 18.73
N ASP A 516 -31.94 -29.17 17.82
CA ASP A 516 -32.89 -28.04 17.85
C ASP A 516 -34.18 -28.33 18.65
N ARG A 517 -34.10 -29.30 19.57
CA ARG A 517 -35.21 -29.73 20.42
C ARG A 517 -34.72 -30.26 21.77
N VAL A 518 -35.47 -29.98 22.83
CA VAL A 518 -35.30 -30.61 24.15
C VAL A 518 -36.64 -30.95 24.80
N ASP A 519 -36.75 -32.14 25.38
CA ASP A 519 -37.93 -32.54 26.15
C ASP A 519 -37.80 -32.02 27.61
N LEU A 520 -38.90 -31.50 28.17
CA LEU A 520 -38.97 -30.95 29.53
C LEU A 520 -39.73 -31.89 30.47
N SER A 521 -39.17 -32.12 31.66
CA SER A 521 -39.71 -32.99 32.70
C SER A 521 -39.41 -32.45 34.09
N GLY A 522 -40.31 -32.64 35.06
CA GLY A 522 -40.06 -32.34 36.47
C GLY A 522 -40.39 -30.92 36.94
N LEU A 523 -41.05 -30.08 36.14
CA LEU A 523 -41.51 -28.75 36.54
C LEU A 523 -42.79 -28.83 37.38
N VAL A 524 -42.94 -27.96 38.38
CA VAL A 524 -44.16 -27.90 39.21
C VAL A 524 -45.20 -26.96 38.55
N ARG A 525 -46.34 -26.71 39.20
CA ARG A 525 -47.29 -25.71 38.70
C ARG A 525 -46.69 -24.32 38.85
N GLY A 526 -46.68 -23.55 37.76
CA GLY A 526 -46.11 -22.22 37.76
C GLY A 526 -46.03 -21.63 36.36
N SER A 527 -45.55 -20.39 36.32
CA SER A 527 -45.18 -19.68 35.09
C SER A 527 -43.67 -19.75 34.92
N TYR A 528 -43.24 -20.21 33.75
CA TYR A 528 -41.84 -20.45 33.44
C TYR A 528 -41.41 -19.64 32.23
N ARG A 529 -40.13 -19.26 32.23
CA ARG A 529 -39.45 -18.68 31.08
C ARG A 529 -38.37 -19.63 30.60
N ALA A 530 -38.43 -20.05 29.35
CA ALA A 530 -37.33 -20.76 28.71
C ALA A 530 -36.46 -19.78 27.93
N GLU A 531 -35.16 -19.83 28.17
CA GLU A 531 -34.14 -19.12 27.40
C GLU A 531 -33.27 -20.12 26.65
N VAL A 532 -33.17 -19.99 25.32
CA VAL A 532 -32.29 -20.83 24.50
C VAL A 532 -31.20 -19.98 23.85
N ARG A 533 -29.94 -20.40 23.99
CA ARG A 533 -28.78 -19.75 23.35
C ARG A 533 -28.01 -20.76 22.51
N SER A 534 -27.57 -20.34 21.34
CA SER A 534 -26.70 -21.13 20.47
C SER A 534 -25.23 -20.84 20.75
N ILE A 535 -24.40 -21.88 20.75
CA ILE A 535 -22.95 -21.80 20.97
C ILE A 535 -22.21 -22.45 19.81
N ASN A 536 -21.26 -21.74 19.20
CA ASN A 536 -20.48 -22.25 18.07
C ASN A 536 -19.21 -22.99 18.52
N ALA A 537 -18.44 -23.52 17.56
CA ALA A 537 -17.21 -24.28 17.83
C ALA A 537 -16.12 -23.46 18.54
N ALA A 538 -16.12 -22.13 18.40
CA ALA A 538 -15.20 -21.21 19.06
C ALA A 538 -15.65 -20.76 20.47
N GLY A 539 -16.83 -21.21 20.93
CA GLY A 539 -17.36 -20.87 22.26
C GLY A 539 -18.10 -19.54 22.35
N ALA A 540 -18.35 -18.85 21.23
CA ALA A 540 -19.17 -17.64 21.19
C ALA A 540 -20.65 -17.97 21.40
N MET A 541 -21.36 -17.17 22.20
CA MET A 541 -22.77 -17.37 22.56
C MET A 541 -23.69 -16.34 21.90
N SER A 542 -24.89 -16.77 21.50
CA SER A 542 -25.94 -15.88 21.02
C SER A 542 -26.62 -15.07 22.15
N ALA A 543 -27.39 -14.05 21.76
CA ALA A 543 -28.47 -13.54 22.58
C ALA A 543 -29.51 -14.65 22.87
N PRO A 544 -30.23 -14.62 24.00
CA PRO A 544 -31.23 -15.64 24.31
C PRO A 544 -32.49 -15.45 23.46
N ALA A 545 -32.97 -16.53 22.86
CA ALA A 545 -34.36 -16.64 22.42
C ALA A 545 -35.23 -16.97 23.64
N ILE A 546 -36.34 -16.27 23.82
CA ILE A 546 -37.16 -16.37 25.03
C ILE A 546 -38.58 -16.82 24.67
N VAL A 547 -39.11 -17.80 25.41
CA VAL A 547 -40.53 -18.15 25.39
C VAL A 547 -41.04 -18.29 26.83
N ASP A 548 -42.16 -17.65 27.11
CA ASP A 548 -42.88 -17.81 28.38
C ASP A 548 -43.95 -18.89 28.20
N PHE A 549 -44.06 -19.81 29.15
CA PHE A 549 -45.05 -20.89 29.15
C PHE A 549 -45.53 -21.20 30.57
N ASP A 550 -46.78 -21.67 30.67
CA ASP A 550 -47.40 -21.99 31.96
C ASP A 550 -47.66 -23.49 32.10
N ILE A 551 -47.45 -24.00 33.32
CA ILE A 551 -47.91 -25.34 33.73
C ILE A 551 -49.10 -25.15 34.68
N GLN A 552 -50.32 -25.31 34.16
CA GLN A 552 -51.57 -25.06 34.89
C GLN A 552 -52.40 -26.33 35.11
N ALA A 553 -53.33 -26.24 36.06
CA ALA A 553 -54.39 -27.23 36.23
C ALA A 553 -55.36 -27.19 35.03
N PRO A 554 -55.98 -28.32 34.66
CA PRO A 554 -56.90 -28.35 33.53
C PRO A 554 -58.20 -27.58 33.87
N PRO A 555 -58.87 -26.97 32.88
CA PRO A 555 -60.15 -26.30 33.08
C PRO A 555 -61.26 -27.31 33.40
N LYS A 556 -62.26 -26.91 34.20
CA LYS A 556 -63.42 -27.77 34.52
C LYS A 556 -64.18 -28.22 33.26
N PRO A 557 -64.91 -29.35 33.28
CA PRO A 557 -65.75 -29.78 32.15
C PRO A 557 -66.70 -28.68 31.68
N VAL A 558 -66.88 -28.53 30.36
CA VAL A 558 -67.73 -27.47 29.78
C VAL A 558 -69.20 -27.87 29.84
N SER A 559 -69.49 -29.14 29.59
CA SER A 559 -70.82 -29.72 29.80
C SER A 559 -70.71 -31.19 30.22
N VAL A 560 -71.79 -31.74 30.77
CA VAL A 560 -71.85 -33.15 31.15
C VAL A 560 -73.18 -33.71 30.69
N GLU A 561 -73.12 -34.71 29.82
CA GLU A 561 -74.26 -35.44 29.29
C GLU A 561 -74.56 -36.66 30.16
N MET A 562 -75.85 -36.96 30.35
CA MET A 562 -76.33 -38.05 31.19
C MET A 562 -77.25 -38.97 30.37
N VAL A 563 -76.84 -40.23 30.20
CA VAL A 563 -77.54 -41.24 29.38
C VAL A 563 -78.06 -42.35 30.29
N GLY A 564 -79.38 -42.50 30.37
CA GLY A 564 -80.02 -43.57 31.15
C GLY A 564 -79.94 -44.93 30.44
N GLY A 565 -79.45 -45.96 31.15
CA GLY A 565 -79.46 -47.37 30.75
C GLY A 565 -80.35 -48.21 31.66
N MET A 566 -80.49 -49.52 31.39
CA MET A 566 -81.31 -50.41 32.20
C MET A 566 -80.73 -50.56 33.62
N PHE A 567 -81.43 -50.01 34.62
CA PHE A 567 -80.97 -49.85 36.00
C PHE A 567 -79.58 -49.20 36.12
N SER A 568 -79.18 -48.40 35.13
CA SER A 568 -77.89 -47.75 35.06
C SER A 568 -77.97 -46.33 34.54
N LEU A 569 -76.95 -45.53 34.84
CA LEU A 569 -76.81 -44.15 34.38
C LEU A 569 -75.36 -43.91 33.96
N THR A 570 -75.17 -43.54 32.71
CA THR A 570 -73.86 -43.22 32.14
C THR A 570 -73.65 -41.71 32.11
N CYS A 571 -72.58 -41.25 32.73
CA CYS A 571 -72.14 -39.87 32.75
C CYS A 571 -71.03 -39.67 31.71
N ILE A 572 -71.25 -38.76 30.76
CA ILE A 572 -70.35 -38.45 29.64
C ILE A 572 -70.01 -36.95 29.69
N PRO A 573 -68.90 -36.57 30.34
CA PRO A 573 -68.41 -35.19 30.34
C PRO A 573 -67.83 -34.79 28.98
N HIS A 574 -68.12 -33.58 28.55
CA HIS A 574 -67.56 -32.96 27.35
C HIS A 574 -66.64 -31.80 27.76
N GLY A 575 -65.40 -31.86 27.30
CA GLY A 575 -64.41 -30.80 27.50
C GLY A 575 -64.53 -29.68 26.47
N GLY A 576 -63.95 -28.51 26.77
CA GLY A 576 -63.84 -27.41 25.81
C GLY A 576 -62.64 -27.57 24.88
N GLU A 577 -62.68 -26.90 23.72
CA GLU A 577 -61.62 -26.93 22.69
C GLU A 577 -60.25 -26.38 23.15
N THR A 578 -60.15 -25.77 24.34
CA THR A 578 -58.90 -25.19 24.88
C THR A 578 -58.16 -26.16 25.81
N ALA A 579 -57.88 -27.37 25.34
CA ALA A 579 -57.12 -28.37 26.09
C ALA A 579 -55.66 -28.43 25.64
N GLN A 580 -54.85 -27.42 25.96
CA GLN A 580 -53.40 -27.44 25.66
C GLN A 580 -52.65 -28.58 26.37
N HIS A 581 -53.22 -29.18 27.42
CA HIS A 581 -52.60 -30.21 28.24
C HIS A 581 -53.63 -31.34 28.42
N GLY A 582 -53.37 -32.53 27.89
CA GLY A 582 -54.30 -33.65 27.98
C GLY A 582 -54.80 -33.89 29.40
N TYR A 583 -56.10 -34.11 29.52
CA TYR A 583 -56.79 -34.40 30.77
C TYR A 583 -57.64 -35.66 30.65
N THR A 584 -57.91 -36.29 31.79
CA THR A 584 -58.95 -37.30 31.96
C THR A 584 -60.03 -36.75 32.89
N PHE A 585 -61.18 -37.41 33.01
CA PHE A 585 -62.24 -36.99 33.93
C PHE A 585 -62.27 -37.88 35.16
N GLU A 586 -62.42 -37.28 36.34
CA GLU A 586 -62.66 -37.98 37.59
C GLU A 586 -64.13 -37.88 37.99
N PHE A 587 -64.75 -39.02 38.28
CA PHE A 587 -66.18 -39.16 38.51
C PHE A 587 -66.49 -39.47 39.98
N TRP A 588 -67.48 -38.78 40.51
CA TRP A 588 -68.04 -38.98 41.85
C TRP A 588 -69.55 -39.08 41.75
N PHE A 589 -70.16 -39.95 42.55
CA PHE A 589 -71.58 -40.29 42.45
C PHE A 589 -72.28 -40.13 43.79
N SER A 590 -73.48 -39.55 43.79
CA SER A 590 -74.33 -39.40 44.96
C SER A 590 -75.80 -39.75 44.65
N ASP A 591 -76.46 -40.39 45.61
CA ASP A 591 -77.90 -40.69 45.58
C ASP A 591 -78.78 -39.51 46.02
N LYS A 592 -78.15 -38.42 46.49
CA LYS A 592 -78.79 -37.18 46.90
C LYS A 592 -77.99 -35.97 46.43
N LYS A 593 -78.69 -34.87 46.11
CA LYS A 593 -78.03 -33.60 45.78
C LYS A 593 -77.19 -33.10 46.96
N LEU A 594 -75.94 -32.74 46.71
CA LEU A 594 -75.06 -32.12 47.69
C LEU A 594 -75.32 -30.62 47.83
N ALA A 595 -74.94 -30.01 48.95
CA ALA A 595 -75.18 -28.59 49.19
C ALA A 595 -74.26 -27.66 48.37
N SER A 596 -73.10 -28.17 47.95
CA SER A 596 -72.10 -27.45 47.15
C SER A 596 -71.27 -28.42 46.30
N THR A 597 -70.65 -27.89 45.23
CA THR A 597 -69.69 -28.60 44.38
C THR A 597 -68.23 -28.41 44.82
N ASN A 598 -68.00 -27.88 46.03
CA ASN A 598 -66.64 -27.74 46.57
C ASN A 598 -66.00 -29.12 46.86
N ASP A 599 -64.66 -29.15 46.88
CA ASP A 599 -63.91 -30.41 46.95
C ASP A 599 -64.19 -31.20 48.23
N THR A 600 -64.25 -30.54 49.38
CA THR A 600 -64.52 -31.16 50.68
C THR A 600 -65.90 -31.80 50.74
N GLU A 601 -66.92 -31.14 50.21
CA GLU A 601 -68.30 -31.62 50.25
C GLU A 601 -68.51 -32.82 49.31
N VAL A 602 -67.97 -32.75 48.09
CA VAL A 602 -68.07 -33.87 47.12
C VAL A 602 -67.27 -35.07 47.59
N THR A 603 -66.03 -34.87 48.07
CA THR A 603 -65.15 -36.00 48.42
C THR A 603 -65.54 -36.73 49.71
N THR A 604 -66.31 -36.09 50.59
CA THR A 604 -66.78 -36.71 51.85
C THR A 604 -68.18 -37.30 51.77
N LYS A 605 -69.06 -36.76 50.91
CA LYS A 605 -70.48 -37.16 50.84
C LYS A 605 -70.88 -37.86 49.53
N ALA A 606 -70.07 -37.79 48.48
CA ALA A 606 -70.25 -38.60 47.27
C ALA A 606 -69.22 -39.74 47.22
N ASN A 607 -69.57 -40.82 46.54
CA ASN A 607 -68.69 -41.97 46.35
C ASN A 607 -67.85 -41.77 45.08
N ARG A 608 -66.52 -41.79 45.22
CA ARG A 608 -65.61 -41.80 44.07
C ARG A 608 -65.87 -43.03 43.20
N GLN A 609 -66.07 -42.81 41.92
CA GLN A 609 -66.31 -43.88 40.95
C GLN A 609 -65.01 -44.29 40.24
N GLY A 610 -64.21 -43.33 39.79
CA GLY A 610 -62.93 -43.58 39.15
C GLY A 610 -62.54 -42.47 38.17
N GLN A 611 -61.60 -42.75 37.27
CA GLN A 611 -61.17 -41.83 36.21
C GLN A 611 -61.38 -42.49 34.83
N GLY A 612 -61.83 -41.71 33.84
CA GLY A 612 -62.13 -42.19 32.50
C GLY A 612 -62.66 -41.09 31.58
N GLN A 613 -63.11 -41.46 30.38
CA GLN A 613 -63.80 -40.52 29.47
C GLN A 613 -65.31 -40.46 29.73
N PHE A 614 -65.87 -41.55 30.25
CA PHE A 614 -67.24 -41.65 30.74
C PHE A 614 -67.27 -42.60 31.94
N TRP A 615 -68.37 -42.59 32.70
CA TRP A 615 -68.57 -43.56 33.78
C TRP A 615 -70.01 -44.03 33.85
N THR A 616 -70.21 -45.34 33.92
CA THR A 616 -71.54 -45.93 34.09
C THR A 616 -71.74 -46.38 35.53
N LYS A 617 -72.82 -45.93 36.16
CA LYS A 617 -73.25 -46.42 37.48
C LYS A 617 -74.44 -47.35 37.31
N GLU A 618 -74.34 -48.55 37.87
CA GLU A 618 -75.35 -49.61 37.76
C GLU A 618 -76.09 -49.82 39.10
N ASN A 619 -77.15 -50.65 39.10
CA ASN A 619 -78.05 -50.94 40.23
C ASN A 619 -78.83 -49.73 40.75
N LEU A 620 -79.20 -48.83 39.85
CA LEU A 620 -79.98 -47.63 40.14
C LEU A 620 -81.48 -47.91 40.00
N LYS A 621 -82.29 -47.36 40.89
CA LYS A 621 -83.75 -47.46 40.79
C LYS A 621 -84.23 -46.62 39.60
N ALA A 622 -85.02 -47.23 38.73
CA ALA A 622 -85.58 -46.52 37.60
C ALA A 622 -86.48 -45.36 38.05
N GLY A 623 -86.38 -44.21 37.37
CA GLY A 623 -87.15 -42.99 37.70
C GLY A 623 -86.71 -42.22 38.96
N THR A 624 -85.54 -42.55 39.54
CA THR A 624 -84.94 -41.77 40.66
C THR A 624 -83.84 -40.85 40.14
N ASP A 625 -83.80 -39.59 40.60
CA ASP A 625 -82.73 -38.64 40.30
C ASP A 625 -81.42 -39.05 40.99
N TYR A 626 -80.34 -39.12 40.22
CA TYR A 626 -78.99 -39.38 40.69
C TYR A 626 -78.02 -38.31 40.22
N TRP A 627 -77.05 -37.95 41.06
CA TRP A 627 -76.09 -36.88 40.79
C TRP A 627 -74.69 -37.43 40.54
N PHE A 628 -74.06 -36.95 39.47
CA PHE A 628 -72.63 -37.08 39.22
C PHE A 628 -71.95 -35.74 39.45
N TYR A 629 -70.79 -35.78 40.10
CA TYR A 629 -69.85 -34.67 40.22
C TYR A 629 -68.60 -35.04 39.45
N VAL A 630 -68.32 -34.31 38.37
CA VAL A 630 -67.23 -34.62 37.45
C VAL A 630 -66.25 -33.47 37.42
N ARG A 631 -64.95 -33.77 37.42
CA ARG A 631 -63.89 -32.78 37.22
C ARG A 631 -62.85 -33.28 36.25
N THR A 632 -62.11 -32.38 35.62
CA THR A 632 -60.93 -32.76 34.85
C THR A 632 -59.75 -32.93 35.79
N VAL A 633 -58.90 -33.90 35.47
CA VAL A 633 -57.68 -34.20 36.20
C VAL A 633 -56.55 -34.48 35.19
N ASN A 634 -55.38 -33.91 35.44
CA ASN A 634 -54.15 -34.25 34.74
C ASN A 634 -53.03 -34.50 35.77
N SER A 635 -51.84 -34.88 35.32
CA SER A 635 -50.67 -35.14 36.17
C SER A 635 -50.24 -33.92 37.00
N TYR A 636 -50.69 -32.73 36.62
CA TYR A 636 -50.37 -31.48 37.30
C TYR A 636 -51.49 -31.10 38.28
N GLY A 637 -52.72 -31.59 38.14
CA GLY A 637 -53.74 -31.80 39.20
C GLY A 637 -55.19 -31.56 38.75
N LYS A 638 -56.06 -31.06 39.64
CA LYS A 638 -57.53 -31.23 39.54
C LYS A 638 -58.31 -29.92 39.37
N SER A 639 -59.36 -29.91 38.53
CA SER A 639 -60.29 -28.78 38.42
C SER A 639 -61.37 -28.79 39.53
N PRO A 640 -62.17 -27.72 39.68
CA PRO A 640 -63.43 -27.77 40.43
C PRO A 640 -64.43 -28.77 39.81
N PHE A 641 -65.35 -29.29 40.63
CA PHE A 641 -66.41 -30.19 40.17
C PHE A 641 -67.54 -29.47 39.42
N VAL A 642 -68.10 -30.17 38.44
CA VAL A 642 -69.33 -29.84 37.72
C VAL A 642 -70.38 -30.87 38.09
N GLU A 643 -71.57 -30.40 38.48
CA GLU A 643 -72.71 -31.24 38.84
C GLU A 643 -73.51 -31.63 37.57
N ALA A 644 -73.90 -32.89 37.48
CA ALA A 644 -74.80 -33.43 36.46
C ALA A 644 -75.85 -34.34 37.12
N VAL A 645 -77.07 -34.38 36.58
CA VAL A 645 -78.18 -35.17 37.12
C VAL A 645 -78.84 -36.00 36.02
N GLY A 646 -79.23 -37.23 36.33
CA GLY A 646 -79.96 -38.10 35.40
C GLY A 646 -80.71 -39.25 36.10
N GLN A 647 -81.51 -39.99 35.33
CA GLN A 647 -82.35 -41.09 35.82
C GLN A 647 -82.06 -42.39 35.06
N ALA A 648 -82.13 -43.54 35.74
CA ALA A 648 -82.00 -44.87 35.12
C ALA A 648 -83.32 -45.36 34.48
N ASN A 649 -83.23 -46.19 33.43
CA ASN A 649 -84.35 -46.79 32.70
C ASN A 649 -84.70 -48.20 33.25
N ALA A 650 -85.90 -48.73 32.99
CA ALA A 650 -86.28 -50.10 33.34
C ALA A 650 -86.80 -50.88 32.12
N THR A 651 -86.18 -52.01 31.80
CA THR A 651 -86.66 -53.01 30.84
C THR A 651 -86.43 -54.40 31.42
N THR A 652 -87.39 -54.91 32.18
CA THR A 652 -87.41 -56.26 32.74
C THR A 652 -87.34 -57.34 31.65
N GLU A 653 -86.65 -58.46 31.94
CA GLU A 653 -87.09 -59.83 31.57
C GLU A 653 -86.23 -60.72 30.62
N GLU A 654 -84.99 -60.39 30.18
CA GLU A 654 -84.32 -61.23 29.14
C GLU A 654 -82.90 -61.80 29.35
N MET A 655 -82.17 -61.61 30.46
CA MET A 655 -80.83 -62.26 30.59
C MET A 655 -80.50 -62.86 31.98
N MET A 656 -81.55 -63.15 32.78
CA MET A 656 -81.44 -63.85 34.07
C MET A 656 -81.55 -65.39 33.96
N GLU A 657 -81.63 -65.93 32.75
CA GLU A 657 -81.83 -67.37 32.50
C GLU A 657 -80.56 -68.11 32.02
N GLU A 658 -79.48 -67.44 31.59
CA GLU A 658 -78.37 -68.13 30.88
C GLU A 658 -77.05 -68.32 31.66
N LEU A 659 -76.81 -67.65 32.79
CA LEU A 659 -75.52 -67.80 33.51
C LEU A 659 -75.62 -68.25 34.97
N LYS A 660 -76.81 -68.68 35.41
CA LYS A 660 -77.00 -69.22 36.77
C LYS A 660 -76.69 -70.71 36.91
N ASN A 661 -76.52 -71.46 35.81
CA ASN A 661 -76.47 -72.92 35.89
C ASN A 661 -75.21 -73.64 35.39
N ASN A 662 -74.16 -72.99 34.82
CA ASN A 662 -73.06 -73.79 34.22
C ASN A 662 -71.59 -73.38 34.43
N PHE A 663 -71.22 -72.29 35.11
CA PHE A 663 -69.78 -71.94 35.18
C PHE A 663 -69.01 -72.50 36.39
N LEU A 664 -69.68 -72.91 37.48
CA LEU A 664 -68.99 -73.55 38.61
C LEU A 664 -68.67 -75.04 38.40
N SER A 665 -68.86 -75.56 37.18
CA SER A 665 -68.58 -76.96 36.82
C SER A 665 -67.76 -77.14 35.53
N THR A 666 -67.09 -76.09 35.03
CA THR A 666 -66.18 -76.19 33.87
C THR A 666 -64.76 -75.75 34.24
N GLU A 667 -63.76 -76.30 33.56
CA GLU A 667 -62.30 -76.24 33.86
C GLU A 667 -61.75 -74.85 34.21
N ALA A 668 -62.33 -73.75 33.71
CA ALA A 668 -61.93 -72.39 34.10
C ALA A 668 -62.23 -72.02 35.57
N GLY A 669 -63.21 -72.67 36.21
CA GLY A 669 -63.49 -72.53 37.65
C GLY A 669 -62.53 -73.32 38.55
N GLN A 670 -61.85 -74.34 37.99
CA GLN A 670 -60.78 -75.07 38.66
C GLN A 670 -59.44 -74.32 38.56
N GLU A 671 -59.19 -73.62 37.44
CA GLU A 671 -57.99 -72.80 37.22
C GLU A 671 -57.89 -71.59 38.19
N LEU A 672 -59.02 -70.99 38.56
CA LEU A 672 -59.04 -69.89 39.54
C LEU A 672 -58.84 -70.38 40.99
N GLN A 673 -59.21 -71.63 41.29
CA GLN A 673 -58.95 -72.27 42.59
C GLN A 673 -57.46 -72.65 42.72
N GLU A 674 -56.81 -73.10 41.64
CA GLU A 674 -55.36 -73.33 41.58
C GLU A 674 -54.53 -72.05 41.75
N GLN A 675 -54.97 -70.91 41.21
CA GLN A 675 -54.30 -69.61 41.43
C GLN A 675 -54.42 -69.10 42.87
N ILE A 676 -55.50 -69.45 43.58
CA ILE A 676 -55.69 -69.09 44.99
C ILE A 676 -54.83 -69.97 45.91
N ASP A 677 -54.67 -71.26 45.59
CA ASP A 677 -53.75 -72.15 46.30
C ASP A 677 -52.27 -71.80 46.01
N PHE A 678 -51.94 -71.40 44.77
CA PHE A 678 -50.61 -70.86 44.39
C PHE A 678 -50.23 -69.59 45.17
N ASN A 679 -51.18 -68.68 45.39
CA ASN A 679 -50.93 -67.45 46.15
C ASN A 679 -50.89 -67.69 47.67
N LYS A 680 -51.42 -68.82 48.16
CA LYS A 680 -51.38 -69.19 49.58
C LYS A 680 -50.08 -69.90 49.96
N ASP A 681 -49.52 -70.72 49.07
CA ASP A 681 -48.20 -71.34 49.26
C ASP A 681 -47.04 -70.31 49.12
N ASN A 682 -47.21 -69.26 48.30
CA ASN A 682 -46.27 -68.14 48.20
C ASN A 682 -46.27 -67.18 49.41
N LEU A 683 -47.24 -67.31 50.32
CA LEU A 683 -47.29 -66.51 51.56
C LEU A 683 -46.56 -67.17 52.75
N SER A 684 -46.09 -68.42 52.59
CA SER A 684 -45.30 -69.15 53.62
C SER A 684 -43.79 -68.92 53.56
N ASP A 685 -43.26 -68.26 52.52
CA ASP A 685 -41.82 -68.00 52.34
C ASP A 685 -41.31 -66.68 52.97
N LEU A 686 -42.14 -65.98 53.75
CA LEU A 686 -41.75 -64.74 54.43
C LEU A 686 -41.37 -64.97 55.91
N GLN A 687 -40.49 -65.94 56.17
CA GLN A 687 -39.69 -65.98 57.40
C GLN A 687 -38.20 -65.66 57.10
N ILE A 688 -37.91 -64.36 57.24
CA ILE A 688 -36.63 -63.68 57.50
C ILE A 688 -35.55 -63.85 56.42
N ASP A 689 -35.35 -62.82 55.60
CA ASP A 689 -34.07 -62.60 54.96
C ASP A 689 -33.30 -61.46 55.65
N ASN A 690 -32.36 -61.87 56.50
CA ASN A 690 -31.23 -61.07 57.00
C ASN A 690 -30.35 -60.57 55.83
N ASP A 691 -30.63 -61.03 54.60
CA ASP A 691 -29.95 -60.62 53.37
C ASP A 691 -30.45 -59.29 52.78
N ASP A 692 -31.67 -58.78 53.00
CA ASP A 692 -32.02 -57.40 52.54
C ASP A 692 -31.33 -56.33 53.40
N PHE A 693 -31.16 -56.61 54.70
CA PHE A 693 -30.38 -55.74 55.58
C PHE A 693 -28.88 -55.84 55.27
N LYS A 694 -28.35 -57.04 55.01
CA LYS A 694 -26.97 -57.19 54.51
C LYS A 694 -26.77 -56.62 53.11
N GLN A 695 -27.73 -56.68 52.19
CA GLN A 695 -27.64 -56.08 50.85
C GLN A 695 -27.70 -54.55 50.91
N LYS A 696 -28.50 -53.96 51.82
CA LYS A 696 -28.44 -52.52 52.10
C LYS A 696 -27.15 -52.09 52.77
N VAL A 697 -26.58 -52.91 53.67
CA VAL A 697 -25.26 -52.64 54.25
C VAL A 697 -24.14 -52.83 53.23
N ILE A 698 -24.25 -53.81 52.32
CA ILE A 698 -23.34 -54.03 51.17
C ILE A 698 -23.50 -52.94 50.10
N SER A 699 -24.71 -52.39 49.88
CA SER A 699 -24.93 -51.28 48.95
C SER A 699 -24.43 -49.96 49.52
N ILE A 700 -24.58 -49.75 50.83
CA ILE A 700 -23.96 -48.61 51.54
C ILE A 700 -22.44 -48.76 51.58
N ASP A 701 -21.89 -49.97 51.80
CA ASP A 701 -20.44 -50.21 51.70
C ASP A 701 -19.94 -50.02 50.26
N ARG A 702 -20.70 -50.39 49.22
CA ARG A 702 -20.38 -50.09 47.81
C ARG A 702 -20.50 -48.61 47.47
N GLU A 703 -21.47 -47.89 48.03
CA GLU A 703 -21.59 -46.44 47.87
C GLU A 703 -20.46 -45.71 48.60
N ILE A 704 -20.02 -46.22 49.77
CA ILE A 704 -18.84 -45.73 50.49
C ILE A 704 -17.55 -46.10 49.73
N GLU A 705 -17.47 -47.26 49.08
CA GLU A 705 -16.38 -47.63 48.15
C GLU A 705 -16.36 -46.74 46.90
N ALA A 706 -17.51 -46.43 46.31
CA ALA A 706 -17.64 -45.53 45.16
C ALA A 706 -17.34 -44.06 45.53
N VAL A 707 -17.71 -43.62 46.73
CA VAL A 707 -17.30 -42.32 47.28
C VAL A 707 -15.82 -42.32 47.62
N ASN A 708 -15.25 -43.42 48.15
CA ASN A 708 -13.81 -43.56 48.35
C ASN A 708 -13.03 -43.64 47.03
N GLU A 709 -13.58 -44.25 45.98
CA GLU A 709 -13.02 -44.22 44.62
C GLU A 709 -13.16 -42.84 43.99
N ALA A 710 -14.25 -42.11 44.22
CA ALA A 710 -14.43 -40.74 43.77
C ALA A 710 -13.50 -39.78 44.53
N VAL A 711 -13.26 -40.00 45.82
CA VAL A 711 -12.28 -39.26 46.64
C VAL A 711 -10.87 -39.66 46.25
N MET A 712 -10.59 -40.92 45.93
CA MET A 712 -9.30 -41.36 45.37
C MET A 712 -9.11 -40.87 43.94
N MET A 713 -10.15 -40.75 43.11
CA MET A 713 -10.10 -40.12 41.80
C MET A 713 -9.90 -38.63 41.94
N ASN A 714 -10.55 -37.95 42.89
CA ASN A 714 -10.28 -36.54 43.16
C ASN A 714 -8.87 -36.36 43.72
N THR A 715 -8.39 -37.26 44.58
CA THR A 715 -7.02 -37.23 45.09
C THR A 715 -6.01 -37.55 43.99
N LYS A 716 -6.30 -38.49 43.10
CA LYS A 716 -5.48 -38.89 41.95
C LYS A 716 -5.52 -37.84 40.86
N PHE A 717 -6.64 -37.18 40.62
CA PHE A 717 -6.79 -36.01 39.75
C PHE A 717 -6.10 -34.80 40.34
N THR A 718 -6.19 -34.56 41.66
CA THR A 718 -5.46 -33.47 42.31
C THR A 718 -3.96 -33.76 42.32
N THR A 719 -3.56 -35.02 42.45
CA THR A 719 -2.15 -35.46 42.38
C THR A 719 -1.65 -35.48 40.94
N GLU A 720 -2.44 -35.90 39.96
CA GLU A 720 -2.15 -35.81 38.52
C GLU A 720 -2.07 -34.35 38.15
N VAL A 721 -3.05 -33.49 38.44
CA VAL A 721 -2.94 -32.05 38.23
C VAL A 721 -1.72 -31.48 38.93
N HIS A 722 -1.35 -31.94 40.14
CA HIS A 722 -0.13 -31.46 40.80
C HIS A 722 1.17 -31.98 40.14
N PHE A 723 1.19 -33.22 39.63
CA PHE A 723 2.32 -33.78 38.89
C PHE A 723 2.40 -33.25 37.47
N SER A 724 1.29 -33.14 36.73
CA SER A 724 1.12 -32.48 35.45
C SER A 724 1.46 -31.00 35.54
N LEU A 725 1.15 -30.29 36.63
CA LEU A 725 1.58 -28.91 36.81
C LEU A 725 3.08 -28.84 37.17
N LYS A 726 3.63 -29.83 37.89
CA LYS A 726 5.09 -29.94 38.11
C LYS A 726 5.86 -30.33 36.87
N GLU A 727 5.29 -31.20 36.05
CA GLU A 727 5.80 -31.71 34.78
C GLU A 727 5.65 -30.65 33.71
N GLU A 728 4.56 -29.87 33.70
CA GLU A 728 4.37 -28.68 32.88
C GLU A 728 5.28 -27.53 33.35
N VAL A 729 5.56 -27.37 34.64
CA VAL A 729 6.57 -26.41 35.13
C VAL A 729 7.99 -26.91 34.82
N ALA A 730 8.24 -28.22 34.79
CA ALA A 730 9.52 -28.81 34.39
C ALA A 730 9.71 -28.77 32.88
N ASP A 731 8.65 -28.99 32.10
CA ASP A 731 8.59 -28.89 30.64
C ASP A 731 8.65 -27.43 30.23
N ARG A 732 7.93 -26.51 30.88
CA ARG A 732 8.09 -25.05 30.67
C ARG A 732 9.46 -24.57 31.13
N ARG A 733 10.09 -25.15 32.17
CA ARG A 733 11.50 -24.87 32.47
C ARG A 733 12.45 -25.46 31.43
N ALA A 734 12.17 -26.64 30.89
CA ALA A 734 12.96 -27.27 29.83
C ALA A 734 12.68 -26.64 28.46
N GLU A 735 11.55 -25.95 28.30
CA GLU A 735 11.13 -25.16 27.14
C GLU A 735 11.69 -23.76 27.27
N ILE A 736 11.77 -23.17 28.47
CA ILE A 736 12.60 -21.98 28.76
C ILE A 736 14.08 -22.29 28.57
N PHE A 737 14.57 -23.47 28.97
CA PHE A 737 15.96 -23.90 28.74
C PHE A 737 16.21 -24.27 27.26
N ARG A 738 15.19 -24.77 26.54
CA ARG A 738 15.22 -24.95 25.08
C ARG A 738 15.05 -23.64 24.33
N ILE A 739 14.37 -22.64 24.87
CA ILE A 739 14.24 -21.28 24.33
C ILE A 739 15.51 -20.49 24.62
N GLU A 740 16.17 -20.68 25.76
CA GLU A 740 17.52 -20.19 26.02
C GLU A 740 18.54 -20.90 25.13
N GLN A 741 18.43 -22.22 24.93
CA GLN A 741 19.25 -22.93 23.94
C GLN A 741 18.91 -22.49 22.51
N VAL A 742 17.67 -22.26 22.12
CA VAL A 742 17.26 -21.76 20.79
C VAL A 742 17.65 -20.30 20.63
N GLN A 743 17.67 -19.47 21.67
CA GLN A 743 18.25 -18.12 21.61
C GLN A 743 19.78 -18.15 21.49
N VAL A 744 20.44 -19.16 22.06
CA VAL A 744 21.87 -19.44 21.84
C VAL A 744 22.09 -20.05 20.45
N THR A 745 21.18 -20.88 19.94
CA THR A 745 21.25 -21.53 18.62
C THR A 745 20.84 -20.58 17.50
N ASP A 746 19.99 -19.59 17.76
CA ASP A 746 19.63 -18.47 16.89
C ASP A 746 20.68 -17.37 16.96
N ARG A 747 21.39 -17.19 18.09
CA ARG A 747 22.64 -16.42 18.12
C ARG A 747 23.75 -17.13 17.37
N GLU A 748 23.85 -18.46 17.44
CA GLU A 748 24.79 -19.26 16.66
C GLU A 748 24.37 -19.37 15.18
N ALA A 749 23.07 -19.37 14.86
CA ALA A 749 22.54 -19.38 13.50
C ALA A 749 22.59 -17.98 12.89
N ALA A 750 22.37 -16.91 13.66
CA ALA A 750 22.63 -15.53 13.25
C ALA A 750 24.13 -15.26 13.15
N ALA A 751 24.97 -15.87 13.99
CA ALA A 751 26.42 -15.84 13.84
C ALA A 751 26.87 -16.66 12.63
N ARG A 752 26.30 -17.85 12.35
CA ARG A 752 26.55 -18.63 11.12
C ARG A 752 25.96 -17.98 9.88
N TRP A 753 24.87 -17.21 10.00
CA TRP A 753 24.29 -16.43 8.91
C TRP A 753 25.09 -15.15 8.70
N GLN A 754 25.65 -14.53 9.74
CA GLN A 754 26.69 -13.51 9.64
C GLN A 754 28.02 -14.07 9.13
N GLU A 755 28.38 -15.32 9.42
CA GLU A 755 29.58 -16.00 8.94
C GLU A 755 29.38 -16.46 7.49
N GLN A 756 28.15 -16.84 7.09
CA GLN A 756 27.76 -17.09 5.71
C GLN A 756 27.63 -15.78 4.93
N ILE A 757 27.12 -14.70 5.52
CA ILE A 757 27.09 -13.37 4.89
C ILE A 757 28.50 -12.81 4.82
N THR A 758 29.35 -12.98 5.83
CA THR A 758 30.77 -12.55 5.81
C THR A 758 31.55 -13.42 4.85
N ALA A 759 31.33 -14.73 4.79
CA ALA A 759 31.92 -15.62 3.78
C ALA A 759 31.36 -15.36 2.38
N LYS A 760 30.09 -14.94 2.23
CA LYS A 760 29.50 -14.52 0.95
C LYS A 760 29.98 -13.12 0.59
N VAL A 761 30.26 -12.24 1.54
CA VAL A 761 30.85 -10.91 1.36
C VAL A 761 32.33 -11.01 1.10
N ASP A 762 33.05 -12.00 1.65
CA ASP A 762 34.46 -12.32 1.39
C ASP A 762 34.62 -13.12 0.11
N PHE A 763 33.67 -14.01 -0.21
CA PHE A 763 33.55 -14.65 -1.51
C PHE A 763 33.13 -13.64 -2.57
N ASN A 764 32.21 -12.72 -2.26
CA ASN A 764 31.86 -11.61 -3.15
C ASN A 764 32.96 -10.56 -3.17
N ALA A 765 33.77 -10.36 -2.13
CA ALA A 765 34.92 -9.47 -2.13
C ALA A 765 36.10 -10.11 -2.86
N SER A 766 36.25 -11.43 -2.81
CA SER A 766 37.19 -12.22 -3.60
C SER A 766 36.71 -12.37 -5.05
N GLU A 767 35.42 -12.49 -5.33
CA GLU A 767 34.80 -12.41 -6.66
C GLU A 767 34.86 -10.97 -7.17
N ILE A 768 34.68 -9.94 -6.33
CA ILE A 768 34.88 -8.53 -6.69
C ILE A 768 36.36 -8.25 -6.89
N LEU A 769 37.28 -8.85 -6.12
CA LEU A 769 38.72 -8.75 -6.33
C LEU A 769 39.15 -9.56 -7.55
N ASN A 770 38.53 -10.69 -7.85
CA ASN A 770 38.75 -11.47 -9.09
C ASN A 770 38.07 -10.81 -10.29
N ILE A 771 36.95 -10.13 -10.11
CA ILE A 771 36.25 -9.30 -11.11
C ILE A 771 37.02 -8.01 -11.28
N LYS A 772 37.70 -7.46 -10.26
CA LYS A 772 38.56 -6.26 -10.30
C LYS A 772 39.97 -6.56 -10.78
N ASP A 773 40.51 -7.75 -10.52
CA ASP A 773 41.71 -8.27 -11.17
C ASP A 773 41.36 -8.74 -12.59
N ALA A 774 40.18 -9.28 -12.85
CA ALA A 774 39.66 -9.51 -14.19
C ALA A 774 39.29 -8.19 -14.87
N GLN A 775 38.89 -7.13 -14.16
CA GLN A 775 38.65 -5.79 -14.69
C GLN A 775 39.98 -5.09 -14.93
N ALA A 776 40.99 -5.29 -14.09
CA ALA A 776 42.34 -4.77 -14.30
C ALA A 776 43.07 -5.55 -15.39
N THR A 777 42.77 -6.85 -15.55
CA THR A 777 43.25 -7.70 -16.65
C THR A 777 42.45 -7.44 -17.93
N TYR A 778 41.15 -7.13 -17.82
CA TYR A 778 40.29 -6.68 -18.92
C TYR A 778 40.62 -5.24 -19.28
N GLU A 779 41.02 -4.37 -18.36
CA GLU A 779 41.52 -3.01 -18.61
C GLU A 779 42.95 -3.06 -19.13
N LYS A 780 43.78 -4.04 -18.75
CA LYS A 780 45.06 -4.32 -19.41
C LYS A 780 44.88 -4.91 -20.80
N ALA A 781 43.92 -5.81 -20.98
CA ALA A 781 43.57 -6.42 -22.25
C ALA A 781 42.82 -5.42 -23.13
N THR A 782 42.05 -4.49 -22.56
CA THR A 782 41.39 -3.36 -23.20
C THR A 782 42.40 -2.27 -23.46
N ALA A 783 43.43 -2.06 -22.63
CA ALA A 783 44.54 -1.15 -22.92
C ALA A 783 45.48 -1.75 -23.98
N GLN A 784 45.68 -3.06 -23.99
CA GLN A 784 46.38 -3.79 -25.05
C GLN A 784 45.54 -3.82 -26.33
N GLN A 785 44.23 -4.01 -26.25
CA GLN A 785 43.29 -3.89 -27.37
C GLN A 785 43.10 -2.44 -27.80
N ILE A 786 43.24 -1.44 -26.93
CA ILE A 786 43.24 -0.01 -27.29
C ILE A 786 44.59 0.37 -27.89
N SER A 787 45.69 -0.26 -27.47
CA SER A 787 47.01 -0.08 -28.10
C SER A 787 47.11 -0.83 -29.43
N GLN A 788 46.47 -2.00 -29.53
CA GLN A 788 46.27 -2.77 -30.75
C GLN A 788 45.26 -2.06 -31.66
N VAL A 789 44.17 -1.49 -31.14
CA VAL A 789 43.20 -0.66 -31.87
C VAL A 789 43.80 0.70 -32.21
N LYS A 790 44.79 1.23 -31.48
CA LYS A 790 45.59 2.41 -31.87
C LYS A 790 46.64 2.05 -32.93
N ALA A 791 47.20 0.85 -32.89
CA ALA A 791 48.09 0.33 -33.91
C ALA A 791 47.30 0.01 -35.19
N ASP A 792 46.15 -0.65 -35.07
CA ASP A 792 45.15 -0.91 -36.10
C ASP A 792 44.49 0.39 -36.53
N LEU A 793 44.27 1.42 -35.69
CA LEU A 793 43.85 2.76 -36.12
C LEU A 793 44.99 3.48 -36.83
N GLY A 794 46.25 3.20 -36.50
CA GLY A 794 47.44 3.74 -37.14
C GLY A 794 47.72 3.09 -38.51
N GLU A 795 47.42 1.79 -38.62
CA GLU A 795 47.43 1.00 -39.84
C GLU A 795 46.18 1.30 -40.67
N THR A 796 45.02 1.49 -40.03
CA THR A 796 43.80 2.06 -40.63
C THR A 796 44.01 3.53 -40.99
N ASN A 797 44.88 4.31 -40.35
CA ASN A 797 45.25 5.67 -40.79
C ASN A 797 46.19 5.64 -42.00
N LYS A 798 47.01 4.59 -42.13
CA LYS A 798 47.79 4.30 -43.36
C LYS A 798 46.90 3.77 -44.47
N GLU A 799 45.89 2.94 -44.16
CA GLU A 799 44.88 2.48 -45.11
C GLU A 799 43.91 3.59 -45.48
N VAL A 800 43.51 4.47 -44.56
CA VAL A 800 42.75 5.71 -44.80
C VAL A 800 43.61 6.72 -45.54
N GLY A 801 44.93 6.74 -45.35
CA GLY A 801 45.88 7.45 -46.20
C GLY A 801 45.94 6.88 -47.62
N SER A 802 45.86 5.55 -47.77
CA SER A 802 45.74 4.87 -49.06
C SER A 802 44.35 5.06 -49.69
N ILE A 803 43.29 5.16 -48.89
CA ILE A 803 41.91 5.44 -49.29
C ILE A 803 41.78 6.91 -49.65
N LYS A 804 42.50 7.83 -48.98
CA LYS A 804 42.61 9.24 -49.38
C LYS A 804 43.34 9.34 -50.72
N GLY A 805 44.39 8.56 -50.94
CA GLY A 805 45.02 8.39 -52.26
C GLY A 805 44.11 7.75 -53.30
N ARG A 806 43.30 6.75 -52.96
CA ARG A 806 42.28 6.16 -53.85
C ARG A 806 41.10 7.10 -54.09
N VAL A 807 40.75 7.96 -53.14
CA VAL A 807 39.74 9.02 -53.26
C VAL A 807 40.27 10.14 -54.15
N THR A 808 41.56 10.50 -54.08
CA THR A 808 42.21 11.38 -55.06
C THR A 808 42.27 10.72 -56.45
N THR A 809 42.40 9.39 -56.51
CA THR A 809 42.33 8.59 -57.76
C THR A 809 40.88 8.47 -58.29
N VAL A 810 39.88 8.46 -57.41
CA VAL A 810 38.45 8.47 -57.74
C VAL A 810 37.99 9.89 -58.13
N GLU A 811 38.58 10.94 -57.58
CA GLU A 811 38.40 12.32 -58.05
C GLU A 811 38.99 12.51 -59.46
N THR A 812 40.13 11.89 -59.76
CA THR A 812 40.66 11.82 -61.14
C THR A 812 39.78 10.94 -62.04
N ALA A 813 39.27 9.80 -61.54
CA ALA A 813 38.32 8.96 -62.27
C ALA A 813 36.96 9.63 -62.46
N THR A 814 36.56 10.58 -61.59
CA THR A 814 35.33 11.38 -61.72
C THR A 814 35.54 12.54 -62.70
N ALA A 815 36.75 13.09 -62.81
CA ALA A 815 37.15 13.99 -63.89
C ALA A 815 37.22 13.26 -65.25
N ASP A 816 37.69 12.02 -65.28
CA ASP A 816 37.64 11.14 -66.45
C ASP A 816 36.21 10.68 -66.76
N LEU A 817 35.36 10.47 -65.76
CA LEU A 817 33.93 10.22 -65.94
C LEU A 817 33.23 11.45 -66.52
N LYS A 818 33.62 12.67 -66.12
CA LYS A 818 33.15 13.93 -66.73
C LYS A 818 33.61 14.08 -68.18
N HIS A 819 34.84 13.66 -68.51
CA HIS A 819 35.32 13.60 -69.90
C HIS A 819 34.65 12.48 -70.72
N ALA A 820 34.30 11.35 -70.09
CA ALA A 820 33.53 10.27 -70.69
C ALA A 820 32.04 10.61 -70.83
N GLN A 821 31.48 11.42 -69.92
CA GLN A 821 30.13 11.97 -69.97
C GLN A 821 30.03 13.08 -71.01
N ALA A 822 31.08 13.89 -71.21
CA ALA A 822 31.20 14.80 -72.35
C ALA A 822 31.36 14.04 -73.69
N LYS A 823 32.06 12.90 -73.71
CA LYS A 823 32.07 11.98 -74.88
C LYS A 823 30.74 11.25 -75.10
N PHE A 824 30.02 10.93 -74.03
CA PHE A 824 28.68 10.36 -74.07
C PHE A 824 27.67 11.40 -74.55
N GLU A 825 27.78 12.67 -74.13
CA GLU A 825 27.02 13.80 -74.68
C GLU A 825 27.37 14.04 -76.16
N GLN A 826 28.63 13.87 -76.57
CA GLN A 826 29.04 13.95 -77.97
C GLN A 826 28.52 12.76 -78.81
N SER A 827 28.46 11.56 -78.24
CA SER A 827 27.84 10.34 -78.81
C SER A 827 26.31 10.43 -78.83
N THR A 828 25.70 11.04 -77.82
CA THR A 828 24.26 11.26 -77.71
C THR A 828 23.86 12.38 -78.67
N THR A 829 24.68 13.42 -78.86
CA THR A 829 24.50 14.44 -79.90
C THR A 829 24.69 13.87 -81.31
N ALA A 830 25.58 12.90 -81.50
CA ALA A 830 25.72 12.16 -82.77
C ALA A 830 24.53 11.19 -83.01
N GLN A 831 24.04 10.50 -81.97
CA GLN A 831 22.82 9.68 -82.03
C GLN A 831 21.55 10.52 -82.18
N PHE A 832 21.48 11.72 -81.60
CA PHE A 832 20.43 12.70 -81.87
C PHE A 832 20.61 13.33 -83.26
N GLY A 833 21.82 13.40 -83.81
CA GLY A 833 22.09 13.76 -85.21
C GLY A 833 21.60 12.69 -86.19
N GLU A 834 21.80 11.40 -85.89
CA GLU A 834 21.17 10.29 -86.61
C GLU A 834 19.66 10.24 -86.40
N MET A 835 19.18 10.52 -85.18
CA MET A 835 17.74 10.61 -84.86
C MET A 835 17.11 11.85 -85.49
N THR A 836 17.87 12.93 -85.75
CA THR A 836 17.46 14.10 -86.55
C THR A 836 17.45 13.76 -88.04
N GLY A 837 18.32 12.85 -88.50
CA GLY A 837 18.25 12.22 -89.83
C GLY A 837 17.02 11.30 -89.98
N TYR A 838 16.70 10.50 -88.96
CA TYR A 838 15.45 9.72 -88.89
C TYR A 838 14.22 10.61 -88.74
N ILE A 839 14.29 11.72 -87.99
CA ILE A 839 13.23 12.74 -87.89
C ILE A 839 13.10 13.51 -89.20
N THR A 840 14.15 13.70 -89.99
CA THR A 840 14.08 14.31 -91.33
C THR A 840 13.46 13.34 -92.36
N ASN A 841 13.75 12.04 -92.25
CA ASN A 841 13.09 10.99 -93.03
C ASN A 841 11.63 10.75 -92.59
N ILE A 842 11.35 10.81 -91.28
CA ILE A 842 10.01 10.80 -90.69
C ILE A 842 9.28 12.08 -91.07
N ASN A 843 9.93 13.25 -91.13
CA ASN A 843 9.33 14.50 -91.59
C ASN A 843 9.08 14.48 -93.11
N GLN A 844 9.92 13.83 -93.93
CA GLN A 844 9.59 13.57 -95.34
C GLN A 844 8.46 12.53 -95.49
N THR A 845 8.36 11.55 -94.60
CA THR A 845 7.26 10.57 -94.54
C THR A 845 5.98 11.19 -93.99
N ILE A 846 6.09 12.13 -93.05
CA ILE A 846 5.02 12.97 -92.49
C ILE A 846 4.57 13.99 -93.53
N THR A 847 5.46 14.61 -94.30
CA THR A 847 5.09 15.50 -95.42
C THR A 847 4.39 14.73 -96.56
N ASN A 848 4.78 13.48 -96.81
CA ASN A 848 4.05 12.57 -97.72
C ASN A 848 2.73 12.04 -97.10
N LEU A 849 2.67 11.87 -95.78
CA LEU A 849 1.44 11.61 -95.02
C LEU A 849 0.55 12.85 -94.93
N GLU A 850 1.08 14.07 -94.93
CA GLU A 850 0.39 15.36 -94.90
C GLU A 850 -0.10 15.73 -96.30
N PHE A 851 0.54 15.24 -97.36
CA PHE A 851 0.07 15.30 -98.74
C PHE A 851 -1.11 14.32 -98.96
N SER A 852 -1.02 13.09 -98.45
CA SER A 852 -2.13 12.12 -98.46
C SER A 852 -3.25 12.46 -97.46
N PHE A 853 -2.92 13.11 -96.34
CA PHE A 853 -3.87 13.70 -95.40
C PHE A 853 -4.48 15.01 -95.94
N SER A 854 -3.77 15.77 -96.80
CA SER A 854 -4.34 16.89 -97.58
C SER A 854 -5.28 16.43 -98.69
N GLU A 855 -5.00 15.28 -99.33
CA GLU A 855 -5.95 14.60 -100.23
C GLU A 855 -7.19 14.09 -99.47
N ALA A 856 -7.00 13.54 -98.26
CA ALA A 856 -8.10 13.15 -97.37
C ALA A 856 -8.87 14.37 -96.80
N LEU A 857 -8.19 15.49 -96.54
CA LEU A 857 -8.76 16.77 -96.11
C LEU A 857 -9.49 17.51 -97.23
N MET A 858 -9.12 17.31 -98.50
CA MET A 858 -9.92 17.78 -99.65
C MET A 858 -11.22 16.97 -99.80
N GLN A 859 -11.20 15.66 -99.53
CA GLN A 859 -12.42 14.83 -99.45
C GLN A 859 -13.25 15.18 -98.20
N THR A 860 -12.60 15.51 -97.08
CA THR A 860 -13.25 15.96 -95.85
C THR A 860 -13.82 17.37 -96.01
N ASN A 861 -13.19 18.28 -96.77
CA ASN A 861 -13.73 19.60 -97.08
C ASN A 861 -14.92 19.57 -98.05
N ALA A 862 -15.05 18.54 -98.89
CA ALA A 862 -16.28 18.26 -99.63
C ALA A 862 -17.39 17.77 -98.67
N GLN A 863 -17.03 16.95 -97.69
CA GLN A 863 -17.93 16.44 -96.65
C GLN A 863 -18.35 17.54 -95.65
N VAL A 864 -17.48 18.49 -95.31
CA VAL A 864 -17.76 19.68 -94.46
C VAL A 864 -18.69 20.68 -95.14
N ASN A 865 -18.69 20.77 -96.47
CA ASN A 865 -19.69 21.54 -97.21
C ASN A 865 -21.07 20.85 -97.23
N GLU A 866 -21.11 19.52 -97.13
CA GLU A 866 -22.31 18.72 -96.87
C GLU A 866 -22.76 18.86 -95.40
N THR A 867 -21.81 18.88 -94.45
CA THR A 867 -22.03 19.14 -93.01
C THR A 867 -22.50 20.57 -92.74
N ASN A 868 -22.13 21.57 -93.56
CA ASN A 868 -22.68 22.93 -93.50
C ASN A 868 -24.13 23.01 -94.01
N SER A 869 -24.55 22.08 -94.88
CA SER A 869 -25.96 21.89 -95.25
C SER A 869 -26.73 21.13 -94.16
N GLU A 870 -26.06 20.23 -93.43
CA GLU A 870 -26.58 19.59 -92.21
C GLU A 870 -26.62 20.55 -91.02
N LEU A 871 -25.73 21.54 -90.91
CA LEU A 871 -25.74 22.57 -89.85
C LEU A 871 -26.95 23.51 -89.97
N LEU A 872 -27.49 23.70 -91.18
CA LEU A 872 -28.79 24.33 -91.42
C LEU A 872 -29.96 23.42 -90.96
N LYS A 873 -29.80 22.10 -90.95
CA LYS A 873 -30.74 21.13 -90.34
C LYS A 873 -30.55 21.03 -88.82
N THR A 874 -29.33 21.17 -88.30
CA THR A 874 -29.00 21.23 -86.87
C THR A 874 -29.54 22.51 -86.22
N LYS A 875 -29.63 23.61 -86.97
CA LYS A 875 -30.33 24.83 -86.54
C LYS A 875 -31.86 24.62 -86.38
N ALA A 876 -32.43 23.65 -87.08
CA ALA A 876 -33.81 23.18 -86.90
C ALA A 876 -33.92 22.05 -85.84
N GLU A 877 -32.84 21.33 -85.54
CA GLU A 877 -32.75 20.37 -84.42
C GLU A 877 -32.52 21.04 -83.07
N VAL A 878 -31.92 22.24 -83.00
CA VAL A 878 -31.90 23.08 -81.78
C VAL A 878 -33.32 23.50 -81.38
N THR A 879 -34.24 23.64 -82.34
CA THR A 879 -35.68 23.83 -82.10
C THR A 879 -36.39 22.53 -81.66
N ARG A 880 -35.83 21.34 -81.95
CA ARG A 880 -36.31 20.03 -81.44
C ARG A 880 -35.65 19.60 -80.13
N LEU A 881 -34.44 20.05 -79.82
CA LEU A 881 -33.77 19.89 -78.52
C LEU A 881 -34.40 20.76 -77.42
N ALA A 882 -35.05 21.86 -77.80
CA ALA A 882 -35.98 22.62 -76.95
C ALA A 882 -37.31 21.88 -76.68
N THR A 883 -37.62 20.80 -77.42
CA THR A 883 -38.77 19.91 -77.18
C THR A 883 -38.36 18.64 -76.42
N ALA A 884 -37.08 18.23 -76.47
CA ALA A 884 -36.53 17.11 -75.69
C ALA A 884 -36.15 17.50 -74.24
N THR A 885 -36.04 18.80 -73.94
CA THR A 885 -35.94 19.31 -72.56
C THR A 885 -37.27 19.20 -71.80
N ALA A 886 -38.41 19.25 -72.51
CA ALA A 886 -39.74 19.07 -71.94
C ALA A 886 -40.04 17.61 -71.53
N THR A 887 -39.25 16.63 -71.99
CA THR A 887 -39.41 15.21 -71.62
C THR A 887 -38.48 14.78 -70.48
N ASN A 888 -37.44 15.57 -70.19
CA ASN A 888 -36.62 15.41 -68.99
C ASN A 888 -37.26 16.11 -67.76
N GLU A 889 -38.17 17.06 -67.99
CA GLU A 889 -39.08 17.64 -66.97
C GLU A 889 -40.19 16.66 -66.51
N GLN A 890 -40.58 15.67 -67.34
CA GLN A 890 -41.51 14.61 -66.91
C GLN A 890 -40.83 13.48 -66.10
N ALA A 891 -39.56 13.14 -66.40
CA ALA A 891 -38.80 12.15 -65.64
C ALA A 891 -38.29 12.68 -64.29
N THR A 892 -38.12 14.00 -64.14
CA THR A 892 -37.89 14.67 -62.85
C THR A 892 -39.19 14.87 -62.05
N ALA A 893 -40.36 14.89 -62.70
CA ALA A 893 -41.66 14.90 -62.02
C ALA A 893 -42.03 13.53 -61.41
N GLU A 894 -41.72 12.40 -62.05
CA GLU A 894 -41.94 11.05 -61.49
C GLU A 894 -40.93 10.67 -60.38
N LEU A 895 -39.70 11.19 -60.44
CA LEU A 895 -38.74 11.06 -59.33
C LEU A 895 -39.11 11.96 -58.15
N ALA A 896 -39.67 13.15 -58.40
CA ALA A 896 -40.22 14.03 -57.37
C ALA A 896 -41.49 13.44 -56.73
N GLU A 897 -42.35 12.74 -57.47
CA GLU A 897 -43.53 12.05 -56.90
C GLU A 897 -43.13 10.81 -56.08
N ASN A 898 -42.14 10.03 -56.51
CA ASN A 898 -41.62 8.89 -55.73
C ASN A 898 -40.86 9.33 -54.46
N VAL A 899 -40.10 10.43 -54.50
CA VAL A 899 -39.46 11.02 -53.32
C VAL A 899 -40.51 11.67 -52.40
N LYS A 900 -41.59 12.26 -52.95
CA LYS A 900 -42.71 12.78 -52.16
C LYS A 900 -43.53 11.66 -51.50
N ALA A 901 -43.75 10.53 -52.17
CA ALA A 901 -44.37 9.35 -51.58
C ALA A 901 -43.50 8.70 -50.49
N GLN A 902 -42.17 8.64 -50.67
CA GLN A 902 -41.25 8.19 -49.62
C GLN A 902 -41.10 9.20 -48.46
N HIS A 903 -41.20 10.51 -48.74
CA HIS A 903 -41.22 11.54 -47.71
C HIS A 903 -42.54 11.56 -46.92
N GLU A 904 -43.69 11.34 -47.58
CA GLU A 904 -45.00 11.18 -46.92
C GLU A 904 -45.08 9.86 -46.13
N GLN A 905 -44.42 8.79 -46.60
CA GLN A 905 -44.28 7.53 -45.84
C GLN A 905 -43.33 7.69 -44.63
N SER A 906 -42.19 8.38 -44.78
CA SER A 906 -41.31 8.72 -43.66
C SER A 906 -41.90 9.76 -42.70
N GLU A 907 -42.76 10.68 -43.15
CA GLU A 907 -43.52 11.60 -42.29
C GLU A 907 -44.59 10.84 -41.49
N ALA A 908 -45.27 9.85 -42.09
CA ALA A 908 -46.21 8.97 -41.38
C ALA A 908 -45.50 8.07 -40.33
N GLU A 909 -44.34 7.50 -40.67
CA GLU A 909 -43.49 6.77 -39.72
C GLU A 909 -42.92 7.69 -38.62
N PHE A 910 -42.59 8.96 -38.93
CA PHE A 910 -42.22 9.96 -37.93
C PHE A 910 -43.41 10.40 -37.06
N VAL A 911 -44.64 10.36 -37.55
CA VAL A 911 -45.84 10.64 -36.76
C VAL A 911 -46.11 9.50 -35.78
N ASP A 912 -45.90 8.23 -36.15
CA ASP A 912 -45.97 7.08 -35.24
C ASP A 912 -44.81 7.03 -34.25
N VAL A 913 -43.59 7.41 -34.66
CA VAL A 913 -42.46 7.59 -33.74
C VAL A 913 -42.69 8.79 -32.81
N ARG A 914 -43.27 9.90 -33.28
CA ARG A 914 -43.66 11.04 -32.41
C ARG A 914 -44.83 10.68 -31.49
N LYS A 915 -45.75 9.81 -31.91
CA LYS A 915 -46.81 9.26 -31.05
C LYS A 915 -46.22 8.32 -29.99
N SER A 916 -45.27 7.47 -30.37
CA SER A 916 -44.53 6.59 -29.45
C SER A 916 -43.66 7.40 -28.48
N ILE A 917 -43.03 8.48 -28.94
CA ILE A 917 -42.28 9.42 -28.08
C ILE A 917 -43.24 10.19 -27.18
N ALA A 918 -44.40 10.65 -27.66
CA ALA A 918 -45.41 11.33 -26.83
C ALA A 918 -46.09 10.38 -25.82
N GLU A 919 -46.30 9.11 -26.16
CA GLU A 919 -46.79 8.07 -25.25
C GLU A 919 -45.72 7.63 -24.26
N LYS A 920 -44.44 7.60 -24.66
CA LYS A 920 -43.30 7.37 -23.78
C LYS A 920 -43.07 8.56 -22.86
N ASP A 921 -43.20 9.79 -23.33
CA ASP A 921 -43.11 11.02 -22.53
C ASP A 921 -44.31 11.14 -21.58
N LYS A 922 -45.50 10.68 -21.99
CA LYS A 922 -46.67 10.58 -21.12
C LYS A 922 -46.50 9.49 -20.05
N ALA A 923 -46.00 8.30 -20.42
CA ALA A 923 -45.68 7.23 -19.48
C ALA A 923 -44.52 7.61 -18.55
N GLN A 924 -43.57 8.40 -19.02
CA GLN A 924 -42.45 8.91 -18.25
C GLN A 924 -42.89 10.07 -17.35
N SER A 925 -43.86 10.90 -17.76
CA SER A 925 -44.50 11.93 -16.92
C SER A 925 -45.38 11.30 -15.84
N GLU A 926 -46.18 10.28 -16.17
CA GLU A 926 -47.00 9.53 -15.22
C GLU A 926 -46.14 8.72 -14.22
N ARG A 927 -45.02 8.14 -14.68
CA ARG A 927 -44.00 7.51 -13.81
C ARG A 927 -43.24 8.55 -12.97
N THR A 928 -43.02 9.76 -13.49
CA THR A 928 -42.42 10.88 -12.73
C THR A 928 -43.39 11.44 -11.70
N GLU A 929 -44.71 11.45 -11.96
CA GLU A 929 -45.75 11.80 -10.99
C GLU A 929 -45.98 10.72 -9.94
N GLN A 930 -45.91 9.43 -10.31
CA GLN A 930 -45.91 8.31 -9.35
C GLN A 930 -44.65 8.31 -8.48
N VAL A 931 -43.46 8.50 -9.06
CA VAL A 931 -42.22 8.65 -8.30
C VAL A 931 -42.25 9.94 -7.48
N ARG A 932 -42.82 11.06 -7.94
CA ARG A 932 -43.04 12.26 -7.09
C ARG A 932 -44.00 11.99 -5.93
N ALA A 933 -45.01 11.13 -6.11
CA ALA A 933 -45.96 10.78 -5.07
C ALA A 933 -45.37 9.79 -4.05
N GLU A 934 -44.53 8.85 -4.48
CA GLU A 934 -43.75 7.95 -3.62
C GLU A 934 -42.63 8.72 -2.90
N LEU A 935 -41.85 9.53 -3.62
CA LEU A 935 -40.85 10.43 -3.05
C LEU A 935 -41.52 11.47 -2.14
N GLY A 936 -42.76 11.89 -2.41
CA GLY A 936 -43.54 12.79 -1.54
C GLY A 936 -44.02 12.11 -0.25
N LYS A 937 -44.29 10.80 -0.28
CA LYS A 937 -44.53 10.00 0.93
C LYS A 937 -43.26 9.82 1.74
N ASP A 938 -42.15 9.50 1.07
CA ASP A 938 -40.84 9.32 1.73
C ASP A 938 -40.29 10.65 2.24
N ILE A 939 -40.50 11.77 1.54
CA ILE A 939 -40.14 13.12 2.00
C ILE A 939 -41.00 13.53 3.20
N ASN A 940 -42.30 13.22 3.23
CA ASN A 940 -43.14 13.51 4.38
C ASN A 940 -42.82 12.59 5.58
N ALA A 941 -42.53 11.31 5.35
CA ALA A 941 -42.08 10.38 6.38
C ALA A 941 -40.70 10.78 6.95
N ASN A 942 -39.75 11.13 6.08
CA ASN A 942 -38.45 11.67 6.48
C ASN A 942 -38.59 13.06 7.12
N LYS A 943 -39.57 13.87 6.73
CA LYS A 943 -39.86 15.15 7.38
C LYS A 943 -40.41 14.95 8.78
N ASP A 944 -41.31 13.99 8.99
CA ASP A 944 -41.82 13.63 10.31
C ASP A 944 -40.71 13.02 11.19
N GLU A 945 -39.81 12.23 10.60
CA GLU A 945 -38.64 11.67 11.28
C GLU A 945 -37.58 12.74 11.57
N ILE A 946 -37.36 13.71 10.68
CA ILE A 946 -36.51 14.89 10.89
C ILE A 946 -37.12 15.81 11.95
N ASP A 947 -38.43 16.02 11.97
CA ASP A 947 -39.11 16.84 12.99
C ASP A 947 -39.10 16.12 14.35
N LYS A 948 -39.16 14.78 14.39
CA LYS A 948 -38.93 13.95 15.58
C LYS A 948 -37.47 14.01 16.05
N ASN A 949 -36.52 13.86 15.14
CA ASN A 949 -35.08 13.99 15.39
C ASN A 949 -34.71 15.41 15.80
N LYS A 950 -35.43 16.44 15.33
CA LYS A 950 -35.29 17.84 15.76
C LYS A 950 -35.85 18.06 17.15
N GLY A 951 -36.91 17.35 17.54
CA GLY A 951 -37.39 17.28 18.92
C GLY A 951 -36.38 16.60 19.86
N GLU A 952 -35.80 15.49 19.42
CA GLU A 952 -34.74 14.79 20.15
C GLU A 952 -33.45 15.63 20.21
N LEU A 953 -33.03 16.28 19.12
CA LEU A 953 -31.92 17.24 19.10
C LEU A 953 -32.21 18.46 19.95
N SER A 954 -33.45 18.92 20.06
CA SER A 954 -33.82 20.02 20.96
C SER A 954 -33.71 19.59 22.43
N ASN A 955 -34.06 18.34 22.75
CA ASN A 955 -33.90 17.77 24.09
C ASN A 955 -32.42 17.52 24.42
N ILE A 956 -31.64 17.04 23.46
CA ILE A 956 -30.19 16.89 23.56
C ILE A 956 -29.53 18.27 23.66
N SER A 957 -29.95 19.27 22.88
CA SER A 957 -29.46 20.65 22.96
C SER A 957 -29.80 21.29 24.29
N ALA A 958 -30.97 20.99 24.87
CA ALA A 958 -31.32 21.42 26.22
C ALA A 958 -30.49 20.72 27.29
N ALA A 959 -30.20 19.42 27.11
CA ALA A 959 -29.31 18.65 27.99
C ALA A 959 -27.84 19.10 27.87
N VAL A 960 -27.38 19.41 26.67
CA VAL A 960 -26.06 19.99 26.38
C VAL A 960 -26.01 21.39 26.96
N THR A 961 -27.03 22.24 26.79
CA THR A 961 -27.07 23.58 27.43
C THR A 961 -27.07 23.47 28.96
N LYS A 962 -27.77 22.48 29.52
CA LYS A 962 -27.77 22.19 30.97
C LYS A 962 -26.39 21.69 31.42
N ASN A 963 -25.73 20.85 30.65
CA ASN A 963 -24.37 20.40 30.89
C ASN A 963 -23.34 21.52 30.68
N THR A 964 -23.51 22.42 29.72
CA THR A 964 -22.69 23.62 29.50
C THR A 964 -22.87 24.60 30.65
N THR A 965 -24.07 24.74 31.19
CA THR A 965 -24.33 25.56 32.39
C THR A 965 -23.71 24.91 33.63
N ALA A 966 -23.83 23.59 33.77
CA ALA A 966 -23.18 22.83 34.85
C ALA A 966 -21.65 22.83 34.72
N ILE A 967 -21.10 22.81 33.51
CA ILE A 967 -19.66 22.97 33.24
C ILE A 967 -19.24 24.40 33.54
N ALA A 968 -20.02 25.43 33.20
CA ALA A 968 -19.73 26.81 33.57
C ALA A 968 -19.81 27.04 35.09
N GLU A 969 -20.70 26.36 35.82
CA GLU A 969 -20.74 26.33 37.28
C GLU A 969 -19.58 25.50 37.86
N THR A 970 -19.14 24.46 37.17
CA THR A 970 -17.95 23.67 37.51
C THR A 970 -16.67 24.48 37.28
N ASP A 971 -16.59 25.28 36.23
CA ASP A 971 -15.47 26.19 35.94
C ASP A 971 -15.47 27.39 36.90
N LYS A 972 -16.65 27.89 37.27
CA LYS A 972 -16.78 28.91 38.32
C LYS A 972 -16.36 28.37 39.68
N THR A 973 -16.78 27.16 40.04
CA THR A 973 -16.33 26.49 41.28
C THR A 973 -14.86 26.08 41.20
N LEU A 974 -14.33 25.71 40.03
CA LEU A 974 -12.90 25.47 39.81
C LEU A 974 -12.11 26.78 39.95
N THR A 975 -12.64 27.91 39.47
CA THR A 975 -12.02 29.24 39.62
C THR A 975 -12.08 29.72 41.07
N GLU A 976 -13.18 29.48 41.77
CA GLU A 976 -13.31 29.76 43.22
C GLU A 976 -12.39 28.85 44.05
N VAL A 977 -12.27 27.56 43.69
CA VAL A 977 -11.32 26.61 44.29
C VAL A 977 -9.88 26.99 43.95
N LYS A 978 -9.61 27.54 42.77
CA LYS A 978 -8.29 28.02 42.37
C LYS A 978 -7.93 29.31 43.12
N GLN A 979 -8.85 30.25 43.28
CA GLN A 979 -8.67 31.44 44.14
C GLN A 979 -8.51 31.05 45.62
N GLN A 980 -9.25 30.03 46.09
CA GLN A 980 -9.12 29.51 47.45
C GLN A 980 -7.83 28.69 47.61
N SER A 981 -7.34 28.04 46.56
CA SER A 981 -6.06 27.33 46.51
C SER A 981 -4.90 28.30 46.43
N GLU A 982 -5.01 29.40 45.68
CA GLU A 982 -4.02 30.48 45.58
C GLU A 982 -3.94 31.26 46.89
N SER A 983 -5.07 31.61 47.51
CA SER A 983 -5.10 32.18 48.86
C SER A 983 -4.53 31.23 49.91
N ARG A 984 -4.81 29.92 49.82
CA ARG A 984 -4.15 28.91 50.68
C ARG A 984 -2.68 28.74 50.33
N PHE A 985 -2.26 28.94 49.08
CA PHE A 985 -0.87 28.88 48.68
C PHE A 985 -0.11 30.10 49.18
N GLU A 986 -0.69 31.30 49.14
CA GLU A 986 -0.12 32.52 49.71
C GLU A 986 -0.08 32.46 51.24
N ASP A 987 -1.12 31.93 51.90
CA ASP A 987 -1.13 31.69 53.35
C ASP A 987 -0.14 30.58 53.75
N ASN A 988 -0.03 29.53 52.94
CA ASN A 988 0.95 28.47 53.14
C ASN A 988 2.36 28.93 52.80
N GLU A 989 2.59 29.80 51.83
CA GLU A 989 3.88 30.38 51.47
C GLU A 989 4.33 31.37 52.55
N ALA A 990 3.42 32.14 53.14
CA ALA A 990 3.69 32.96 54.31
C ALA A 990 3.98 32.12 55.55
N SER A 991 3.26 31.00 55.73
CA SER A 991 3.50 30.05 56.83
C SER A 991 4.79 29.25 56.62
N ILE A 992 5.12 28.87 55.39
CA ILE A 992 6.34 28.15 55.01
C ILE A 992 7.54 29.09 55.12
N ASN A 993 7.46 30.36 54.72
CA ASN A 993 8.53 31.34 54.96
C ASN A 993 8.74 31.63 56.46
N HIS A 994 7.68 31.59 57.27
CA HIS A 994 7.79 31.71 58.73
C HIS A 994 8.37 30.43 59.39
N ILE A 995 8.01 29.25 58.85
CA ILE A 995 8.55 27.95 59.26
C ILE A 995 10.00 27.78 58.79
N GLU A 996 10.40 28.27 57.62
CA GLU A 996 11.78 28.24 57.11
C GLU A 996 12.70 29.17 57.92
N GLN A 997 12.22 30.35 58.35
CA GLN A 997 12.96 31.21 59.28
C GLN A 997 13.08 30.62 60.70
N THR A 998 12.15 29.74 61.10
CA THR A 998 12.16 29.09 62.41
C THR A 998 12.96 27.78 62.39
N MET A 999 12.87 27.00 61.30
CA MET A 999 13.65 25.78 61.04
C MET A 999 15.12 26.06 60.77
N SER A 1000 15.46 27.15 60.06
CA SER A 1000 16.87 27.53 59.84
C SER A 1000 17.59 27.94 61.15
N ASN A 1001 16.84 28.33 62.20
CA ASN A 1001 17.39 28.63 63.53
C ASN A 1001 17.38 27.40 64.47
N GLU A 1002 16.49 26.42 64.25
CA GLU A 1002 16.51 25.14 64.98
C GLU A 1002 17.49 24.11 64.40
N GLU A 1003 17.74 24.09 63.08
CA GLU A 1003 18.69 23.17 62.44
C GLU A 1003 20.16 23.49 62.80
N LEU A 1004 20.52 24.76 63.00
CA LEU A 1004 21.85 25.11 63.53
C LEU A 1004 22.06 24.64 64.99
N ALA A 1005 20.98 24.51 65.77
CA ALA A 1005 21.05 24.04 67.16
C ALA A 1005 20.90 22.50 67.28
N GLN A 1006 20.23 21.83 66.33
CA GLN A 1006 20.09 20.37 66.32
C GLN A 1006 21.28 19.67 65.64
N VAL A 1007 22.02 20.32 64.74
CA VAL A 1007 23.23 19.76 64.12
C VAL A 1007 24.40 19.62 65.12
N GLU A 1008 24.50 20.49 66.13
CA GLU A 1008 25.46 20.29 67.26
C GLU A 1008 25.04 19.15 68.20
N ALA A 1009 23.74 18.88 68.36
CA ALA A 1009 23.23 17.82 69.24
C ALA A 1009 23.26 16.42 68.58
N ILE A 1010 23.01 16.32 67.26
CA ILE A 1010 23.06 15.06 66.51
C ILE A 1010 24.50 14.62 66.22
N GLY A 1011 25.44 15.58 66.14
CA GLY A 1011 26.88 15.35 66.08
C GLY A 1011 27.44 14.63 67.31
N GLN A 1012 26.82 14.76 68.50
CA GLN A 1012 27.20 14.01 69.70
C GLN A 1012 26.50 12.64 69.82
N LEU A 1013 25.29 12.46 69.27
CA LEU A 1013 24.57 11.18 69.39
C LEU A 1013 25.00 10.12 68.36
N THR A 1014 25.50 10.51 67.20
CA THR A 1014 25.93 9.55 66.16
C THR A 1014 27.29 8.90 66.48
N ALA A 1015 28.05 9.46 67.43
CA ALA A 1015 29.29 8.86 67.94
C ALA A 1015 29.07 7.73 68.96
N GLN A 1016 27.82 7.38 69.33
CA GLN A 1016 27.53 6.40 70.39
C GLN A 1016 26.63 5.21 70.01
N GLN A 1017 26.20 5.06 68.74
CA GLN A 1017 25.41 3.90 68.29
C GLN A 1017 26.06 3.06 67.19
N ASN A 1018 27.39 3.07 67.12
CA ASN A 1018 28.14 1.93 66.60
C ASN A 1018 28.28 0.89 67.71
N VAL A 1019 27.29 -0.01 67.87
CA VAL A 1019 27.43 -1.43 68.29
C VAL A 1019 26.03 -2.07 68.26
N GLN A 1020 25.87 -3.07 67.38
CA GLN A 1020 24.77 -4.04 67.20
C GLN A 1020 23.73 -3.76 66.10
N GLY A 1021 23.79 -4.56 65.03
CA GLY A 1021 22.58 -5.02 64.32
C GLY A 1021 22.46 -4.65 62.85
N THR A 1022 23.32 -5.24 62.04
CA THR A 1022 23.28 -5.35 60.58
C THR A 1022 21.93 -5.84 60.03
N GLU A 1023 21.64 -5.48 58.77
CA GLU A 1023 20.61 -6.01 57.84
C GLU A 1023 19.30 -5.22 57.71
N LEU A 1024 19.25 -4.26 56.75
CA LEU A 1024 18.23 -4.20 55.68
C LEU A 1024 18.38 -2.90 54.85
N LEU A 1025 19.36 -2.87 53.93
CA LEU A 1025 19.31 -2.17 52.62
C LEU A 1025 20.65 -2.44 51.93
N ARG A 1026 20.90 -3.73 51.66
CA ARG A 1026 22.12 -4.17 50.94
C ARG A 1026 22.16 -3.66 49.50
N ALA A 1027 21.04 -3.23 48.92
CA ALA A 1027 20.93 -2.73 47.56
C ALA A 1027 20.26 -1.35 47.56
N LYS A 1028 20.86 -0.38 46.86
CA LYS A 1028 20.26 0.93 46.57
C LYS A 1028 20.43 1.23 45.08
N SER A 1029 19.38 1.71 44.43
CA SER A 1029 19.44 2.19 43.05
C SER A 1029 18.63 3.48 42.92
N SER A 1030 19.14 4.47 42.22
CA SER A 1030 18.45 5.73 41.98
C SER A 1030 18.77 6.31 40.62
N ILE A 1031 17.80 7.00 40.03
CA ILE A 1031 17.97 7.84 38.84
C ILE A 1031 17.68 9.27 39.27
N THR A 1032 18.64 10.16 39.11
CA THR A 1032 18.52 11.58 39.46
C THR A 1032 18.69 12.42 38.20
N ARG A 1033 17.74 13.32 37.93
CA ARG A 1033 17.83 14.28 36.84
C ARG A 1033 17.73 15.70 37.40
N ILE A 1034 18.69 16.54 37.05
CA ILE A 1034 18.77 17.95 37.47
C ILE A 1034 18.85 18.80 36.22
N ASP A 1035 17.80 19.58 35.96
CA ASP A 1035 17.75 20.56 34.88
C ASP A 1035 17.82 21.97 35.49
N LYS A 1036 18.76 22.79 35.01
CA LYS A 1036 18.96 24.18 35.45
C LYS A 1036 18.99 25.10 34.24
N VAL A 1037 18.12 26.11 34.23
CA VAL A 1037 18.09 27.18 33.23
C VAL A 1037 18.17 28.51 33.94
N VAL A 1038 19.12 29.35 33.53
CA VAL A 1038 19.29 30.71 34.05
C VAL A 1038 19.53 31.65 32.87
N ALA A 1039 18.78 32.74 32.81
CA ALA A 1039 19.00 33.81 31.86
C ALA A 1039 18.97 35.14 32.63
N ASP A 1040 20.07 35.89 32.58
CA ASP A 1040 20.17 37.22 33.17
C ASP A 1040 20.82 38.22 32.18
N ASN A 1041 21.05 39.45 32.63
CA ASN A 1041 21.63 40.52 31.80
C ASN A 1041 23.06 40.24 31.33
N ASN A 1042 23.75 39.26 31.90
CA ASN A 1042 25.17 39.00 31.66
C ASN A 1042 25.42 37.64 30.96
N HIS A 1043 24.55 36.63 31.14
CA HIS A 1043 24.70 35.30 30.54
C HIS A 1043 23.39 34.52 30.37
N ALA A 1044 23.38 33.62 29.37
CA ALA A 1044 22.36 32.59 29.17
C ALA A 1044 22.99 31.20 29.39
N PHE A 1045 22.43 30.44 30.33
CA PHE A 1045 22.98 29.17 30.81
C PHE A 1045 21.89 28.09 30.85
N ALA A 1046 22.20 26.92 30.29
CA ALA A 1046 21.38 25.73 30.41
C ALA A 1046 22.26 24.52 30.74
N GLN A 1047 21.83 23.72 31.73
CA GLN A 1047 22.49 22.49 32.14
C GLN A 1047 21.48 21.39 32.43
N SER A 1048 21.79 20.18 31.98
CA SER A 1048 21.10 18.95 32.37
C SER A 1048 22.12 17.93 32.85
N ILE A 1049 21.90 17.38 34.03
CA ILE A 1049 22.69 16.28 34.60
C ILE A 1049 21.75 15.12 34.88
N GLU A 1050 22.02 13.97 34.27
CA GLU A 1050 21.34 12.71 34.51
C GLU A 1050 22.34 11.74 35.14
N ARG A 1051 22.04 11.24 36.34
CA ARG A 1051 22.90 10.34 37.10
C ARG A 1051 22.13 9.07 37.48
N LEU A 1052 22.68 7.92 37.12
CA LEU A 1052 22.19 6.60 37.51
C LEU A 1052 23.18 6.01 38.52
N ASP A 1053 22.70 5.71 39.72
CA ASP A 1053 23.49 5.09 40.78
C ASP A 1053 22.96 3.70 41.10
N ALA A 1054 23.87 2.75 41.29
CA ALA A 1054 23.59 1.44 41.84
C ALA A 1054 24.67 1.07 42.87
N GLN A 1055 24.25 0.67 44.06
CA GLN A 1055 25.14 0.25 45.14
C GLN A 1055 24.68 -1.08 45.71
N PHE A 1056 25.63 -2.00 45.90
CA PHE A 1056 25.43 -3.20 46.68
C PHE A 1056 26.61 -3.39 47.65
N ASP A 1057 26.33 -3.39 48.95
CA ASP A 1057 27.35 -3.34 50.01
C ASP A 1057 28.41 -2.22 49.78
N GLU A 1058 29.70 -2.56 49.66
CA GLU A 1058 30.81 -1.61 49.42
C GLU A 1058 31.06 -1.28 47.94
N THR A 1059 30.38 -1.97 47.02
CA THR A 1059 30.56 -1.76 45.56
C THR A 1059 29.55 -0.75 45.07
N HIS A 1060 30.03 0.34 44.47
CA HIS A 1060 29.21 1.43 43.94
C HIS A 1060 29.52 1.66 42.47
N ALA A 1061 28.50 1.71 41.62
CA ALA A 1061 28.61 2.04 40.21
C ALA A 1061 27.70 3.23 39.89
N ALA A 1062 28.23 4.20 39.15
CA ALA A 1062 27.50 5.39 38.74
C ALA A 1062 27.74 5.71 37.26
N ILE A 1063 26.68 6.07 36.54
CA ILE A 1063 26.74 6.63 35.19
C ILE A 1063 26.21 8.06 35.27
N GLU A 1064 26.97 9.02 34.76
CA GLU A 1064 26.59 10.43 34.69
C GLU A 1064 26.65 10.93 33.24
N LYS A 1065 25.56 11.54 32.79
CA LYS A 1065 25.47 12.27 31.53
C LYS A 1065 25.25 13.75 31.84
N MET A 1066 26.14 14.60 31.37
CA MET A 1066 26.03 16.04 31.52
C MET A 1066 25.92 16.70 30.15
N SER A 1067 24.94 17.59 29.98
CA SER A 1067 24.84 18.52 28.85
C SER A 1067 24.87 19.94 29.39
N LYS A 1068 25.79 20.76 28.92
CA LYS A 1068 25.96 22.16 29.35
C LYS A 1068 26.09 23.07 28.13
N VAL A 1069 25.32 24.16 28.12
CA VAL A 1069 25.42 25.25 27.15
C VAL A 1069 25.46 26.58 27.89
N GLU A 1070 26.39 27.44 27.51
CA GLU A 1070 26.58 28.76 28.13
C GLU A 1070 27.00 29.78 27.07
N VAL A 1071 26.36 30.95 27.08
CA VAL A 1071 26.69 32.10 26.23
C VAL A 1071 26.73 33.36 27.09
N ASP A 1072 27.83 34.11 27.01
CA ASP A 1072 27.98 35.38 27.72
C ASP A 1072 27.77 36.60 26.81
N HIS A 1073 27.56 37.77 27.42
CA HIS A 1073 27.42 39.05 26.72
C HIS A 1073 28.68 39.50 25.92
N GLN A 1074 29.83 38.84 26.11
CA GLN A 1074 31.09 39.14 25.42
C GLN A 1074 31.25 38.30 24.14
N GLY A 1075 30.26 37.45 23.81
CA GLY A 1075 30.29 36.58 22.64
C GLY A 1075 31.12 35.32 22.84
N ASN A 1076 31.52 34.98 24.08
CA ASN A 1076 32.06 33.66 24.37
C ASN A 1076 30.90 32.68 24.52
N ALA A 1077 31.10 31.48 24.00
CA ALA A 1077 30.11 30.41 24.07
C ALA A 1077 30.80 29.08 24.37
N SER A 1078 30.13 28.20 25.10
CA SER A 1078 30.55 26.81 25.24
C SER A 1078 29.35 25.88 25.16
N SER A 1079 29.52 24.78 24.43
CA SER A 1079 28.59 23.67 24.38
C SER A 1079 29.39 22.40 24.64
N ILE A 1080 29.04 21.69 25.72
CA ILE A 1080 29.76 20.51 26.20
C ILE A 1080 28.74 19.42 26.50
N ILE A 1081 29.00 18.22 25.97
CA ILE A 1081 28.35 16.99 26.40
C ILE A 1081 29.42 16.04 26.94
N SER A 1082 29.18 15.46 28.10
CA SER A 1082 30.08 14.47 28.70
C SER A 1082 29.33 13.26 29.24
N PHE A 1083 29.95 12.10 29.08
CA PHE A 1083 29.51 10.83 29.62
C PHE A 1083 30.60 10.31 30.56
N LYS A 1084 30.24 9.97 31.79
CA LYS A 1084 31.16 9.43 32.79
C LYS A 1084 30.58 8.15 33.36
N ALA A 1085 31.38 7.08 33.38
CA ALA A 1085 31.11 5.87 34.15
C ALA A 1085 32.15 5.80 35.28
N ALA A 1086 31.69 5.64 36.51
CA ALA A 1086 32.53 5.52 37.69
C ALA A 1086 32.20 4.25 38.46
N MET A 1087 33.22 3.55 38.94
CA MET A 1087 33.08 2.40 39.82
C MET A 1087 33.97 2.58 41.05
N MET A 1088 33.39 2.41 42.23
CA MET A 1088 34.17 2.23 43.46
C MET A 1088 34.26 0.75 43.77
N TYR A 1089 35.51 0.28 43.86
CA TYR A 1089 35.83 -1.09 44.21
C TYR A 1089 36.96 -1.08 45.24
N ASN A 1090 36.75 -1.73 46.39
CA ASN A 1090 37.69 -1.75 47.53
C ASN A 1090 38.16 -0.35 47.97
N GLY A 1091 37.27 0.65 47.96
CA GLY A 1091 37.58 2.02 48.39
C GLY A 1091 38.36 2.88 47.38
N GLN A 1092 38.64 2.36 46.17
CA GLN A 1092 39.32 3.10 45.10
C GLN A 1092 38.35 3.39 43.94
N SER A 1093 38.38 4.62 43.41
CA SER A 1093 37.55 5.06 42.26
C SER A 1093 38.24 4.76 40.94
N TYR A 1094 37.51 4.15 40.02
CA TYR A 1094 37.90 3.92 38.64
C TYR A 1094 36.91 4.63 37.73
N ASP A 1095 37.40 5.59 36.94
CA ASP A 1095 36.56 6.50 36.16
C ASP A 1095 36.91 6.38 34.67
N ALA A 1096 35.91 6.17 33.82
CA ALA A 1096 36.01 6.30 32.38
C ALA A 1096 35.11 7.44 31.89
N ALA A 1097 35.65 8.38 31.11
CA ALA A 1097 34.91 9.55 30.64
C ALA A 1097 35.13 9.86 29.16
N MET A 1098 34.08 10.31 28.49
CA MET A 1098 34.09 10.87 27.14
C MET A 1098 33.53 12.29 27.21
N LEU A 1099 34.19 13.23 26.52
CA LEU A 1099 33.74 14.61 26.40
C LEU A 1099 33.77 15.04 24.94
N VAL A 1100 32.68 15.64 24.47
CA VAL A 1100 32.60 16.31 23.17
C VAL A 1100 32.19 17.75 23.44
N GLY A 1101 32.93 18.71 22.90
CA GLY A 1101 32.60 20.11 23.11
C GLY A 1101 33.11 21.03 22.03
N ALA A 1102 32.38 22.13 21.87
CA ALA A 1102 32.75 23.27 21.06
C ALA A 1102 32.77 24.51 21.97
N SER A 1103 33.78 25.35 21.81
CA SER A 1103 33.87 26.62 22.53
C SER A 1103 34.33 27.74 21.62
N VAL A 1104 33.81 28.93 21.88
CA VAL A 1104 34.23 30.20 21.30
C VAL A 1104 34.80 31.03 22.43
N LYS A 1105 36.09 31.34 22.35
CA LYS A 1105 36.76 32.22 23.31
C LYS A 1105 37.60 33.24 22.56
N ASN A 1106 37.35 34.53 22.77
CA ASN A 1106 38.04 35.63 22.07
C ASN A 1106 37.99 35.49 20.53
N GLY A 1107 36.84 35.12 19.96
CA GLY A 1107 36.64 34.99 18.51
C GLY A 1107 37.30 33.77 17.85
N LYS A 1108 37.91 32.86 18.63
CA LYS A 1108 38.46 31.59 18.13
C LYS A 1108 37.56 30.43 18.49
N VAL A 1109 37.20 29.63 17.49
CA VAL A 1109 36.44 28.39 17.66
C VAL A 1109 37.42 27.25 17.94
N VAL A 1110 37.16 26.50 19.00
CA VAL A 1110 37.88 25.26 19.33
C VAL A 1110 36.86 24.14 19.51
N THR A 1111 37.00 23.08 18.71
CA THR A 1111 36.21 21.85 18.80
C THR A 1111 37.11 20.72 19.30
N GLN A 1112 36.67 19.97 20.30
CA GLN A 1112 37.44 18.88 20.90
C GLN A 1112 36.58 17.66 21.20
N ILE A 1113 37.19 16.49 21.03
CA ILE A 1113 36.69 15.21 21.52
C ILE A 1113 37.80 14.63 22.39
N GLY A 1114 37.47 14.28 23.63
CA GLY A 1114 38.41 13.73 24.61
C GLY A 1114 37.89 12.44 25.22
N PHE A 1115 38.81 11.50 25.45
CA PHE A 1115 38.56 10.25 26.16
C PHE A 1115 39.55 10.14 27.32
N SER A 1116 39.07 9.71 28.49
CA SER A 1116 39.86 9.42 29.67
C SER A 1116 39.48 8.02 30.15
N ALA A 1117 40.34 7.04 29.90
CA ALA A 1117 40.15 5.65 30.28
C ALA A 1117 41.50 4.91 30.28
N ASP A 1118 41.60 3.82 31.05
CA ASP A 1118 42.79 2.94 31.04
C ASP A 1118 42.97 2.22 29.69
N THR A 1119 41.87 1.97 28.98
CA THR A 1119 41.86 1.36 27.66
C THR A 1119 40.79 2.00 26.78
N PHE A 1120 41.16 2.36 25.54
CA PHE A 1120 40.23 2.83 24.51
C PHE A 1120 40.40 1.96 23.26
N GLY A 1121 39.35 1.25 22.85
CA GLY A 1121 39.41 0.34 21.70
C GLY A 1121 38.28 0.58 20.71
N ILE A 1122 38.61 0.57 19.42
CA ILE A 1122 37.67 0.41 18.32
C ILE A 1122 37.76 -1.05 17.89
N PHE A 1123 36.65 -1.76 17.97
CA PHE A 1123 36.58 -3.19 17.72
C PHE A 1123 35.80 -3.46 16.43
N ASN A 1124 36.24 -4.45 15.66
CA ASN A 1124 35.48 -4.97 14.54
C ASN A 1124 34.59 -6.13 15.04
N PRO A 1125 33.26 -6.02 15.03
CA PRO A 1125 32.36 -7.06 15.53
C PRO A 1125 32.14 -8.22 14.55
N SER A 1126 32.71 -8.17 13.33
CA SER A 1126 32.38 -9.09 12.23
C SER A 1126 32.72 -10.57 12.48
N SER A 1127 33.61 -10.89 13.43
CA SER A 1127 33.98 -12.28 13.76
C SER A 1127 33.25 -12.86 14.98
N GLY A 1128 32.31 -12.12 15.58
CA GLY A 1128 31.68 -12.49 16.84
C GLY A 1128 32.62 -12.43 18.06
N LYS A 1129 33.88 -12.03 17.84
CA LYS A 1129 34.87 -11.70 18.87
C LYS A 1129 35.15 -10.20 18.78
N LEU A 1130 35.31 -9.54 19.92
CA LEU A 1130 35.71 -8.13 19.98
C LEU A 1130 37.20 -8.01 19.61
N GLU A 1131 37.51 -8.06 18.32
CA GLU A 1131 38.88 -7.91 17.81
C GLU A 1131 39.20 -6.42 17.63
N PRO A 1132 40.20 -5.87 18.35
CA PRO A 1132 40.52 -4.46 18.24
C PRO A 1132 41.21 -4.17 16.91
N VAL A 1133 40.65 -3.26 16.11
CA VAL A 1133 41.31 -2.72 14.91
C VAL A 1133 42.21 -1.52 15.27
N PHE A 1134 41.88 -0.84 16.36
CA PHE A 1134 42.66 0.23 16.96
C PHE A 1134 42.44 0.15 18.46
N PHE A 1135 43.51 0.07 19.26
CA PHE A 1135 43.36 0.20 20.70
C PHE A 1135 44.50 1.00 21.32
N VAL A 1136 44.16 1.74 22.37
CA VAL A 1136 45.09 2.47 23.22
C VAL A 1136 45.03 1.83 24.58
N GLU A 1137 46.18 1.32 25.05
CA GLU A 1137 46.32 0.69 26.35
C GLU A 1137 47.67 1.12 26.93
N ASN A 1138 47.70 1.52 28.21
CA ASN A 1138 48.92 1.96 28.89
C ASN A 1138 49.70 3.07 28.16
N GLY A 1139 49.00 3.95 27.45
CA GLY A 1139 49.58 5.06 26.69
C GLY A 1139 50.25 4.66 25.37
N GLN A 1140 50.09 3.43 24.92
CA GLN A 1140 50.58 2.94 23.63
C GLN A 1140 49.42 2.71 22.67
N VAL A 1141 49.64 3.02 21.39
CA VAL A 1141 48.65 2.79 20.32
C VAL A 1141 49.02 1.51 19.59
N PHE A 1142 48.04 0.63 19.46
CA PHE A 1142 48.16 -0.65 18.77
C PHE A 1142 47.19 -0.67 17.59
N ILE A 1143 47.72 -1.01 16.41
CA ILE A 1143 46.97 -1.13 15.16
C ILE A 1143 47.44 -2.41 14.48
N ASN A 1144 46.53 -3.36 14.27
CA ASN A 1144 46.89 -4.68 13.73
C ASN A 1144 47.23 -4.62 12.23
N GLU A 1145 46.47 -3.86 11.43
CA GLU A 1145 46.75 -3.59 10.03
C GLU A 1145 46.27 -2.18 9.65
N ALA A 1146 47.06 -1.43 8.88
CA ALA A 1146 46.72 -0.07 8.44
C ALA A 1146 47.10 0.16 6.98
N PHE A 1147 46.16 0.67 6.18
CA PHE A 1147 46.44 1.21 4.86
C PHE A 1147 46.69 2.72 4.96
N ILE A 1148 47.93 3.15 4.80
CA ILE A 1148 48.34 4.55 4.94
C ILE A 1148 48.74 5.10 3.57
N ASN A 1149 47.95 6.05 3.03
CA ASN A 1149 48.23 6.65 1.72
C ASN A 1149 49.54 7.46 1.71
N LYS A 1150 49.84 8.17 2.82
CA LYS A 1150 51.10 8.90 3.01
C LYS A 1150 51.46 8.95 4.49
N ALA A 1151 52.70 8.61 4.82
CA ALA A 1151 53.25 8.73 6.17
C ALA A 1151 54.52 9.61 6.13
N THR A 1152 54.60 10.59 7.02
CA THR A 1152 55.85 11.31 7.32
C THR A 1152 56.31 10.81 8.69
N ILE A 1153 57.42 10.07 8.73
CA ILE A 1153 57.93 9.44 9.96
C ILE A 1153 59.26 10.07 10.32
N GLU A 1154 59.34 10.78 11.46
CA GLU A 1154 60.58 11.43 11.90
C GLU A 1154 61.60 10.43 12.46
N LYS A 1155 61.12 9.41 13.17
CA LYS A 1155 61.93 8.31 13.71
C LYS A 1155 61.14 7.01 13.63
N LEU A 1156 61.77 5.95 13.11
CA LEU A 1156 61.20 4.61 13.02
C LEU A 1156 62.18 3.60 13.63
N LEU A 1157 61.73 2.83 14.62
CA LEU A 1157 62.45 1.64 15.09
C LEU A 1157 61.71 0.41 14.53
N ILE A 1158 62.45 -0.48 13.87
CA ILE A 1158 61.91 -1.66 13.19
C ILE A 1158 62.34 -2.90 13.99
N GLY A 1159 61.39 -3.70 14.45
CA GLY A 1159 61.66 -4.90 15.22
C GLY A 1159 62.04 -6.13 14.39
N VAL A 1160 61.50 -6.24 13.16
CA VAL A 1160 61.64 -7.45 12.31
C VAL A 1160 62.12 -7.08 10.90
N GLU A 1161 61.26 -6.62 10.00
CA GLU A 1161 61.63 -6.24 8.64
C GLU A 1161 60.69 -5.20 8.01
N ILE A 1162 61.18 -4.47 7.00
CA ILE A 1162 60.36 -3.70 6.05
C ILE A 1162 60.59 -4.27 4.65
N LYS A 1163 59.51 -4.64 3.94
CA LYS A 1163 59.61 -5.17 2.57
C LYS A 1163 58.53 -4.62 1.64
N SER A 1164 58.81 -4.65 0.34
CA SER A 1164 57.79 -4.44 -0.68
C SER A 1164 56.71 -5.52 -0.61
N LYS A 1165 55.43 -5.17 -0.85
CA LYS A 1165 54.27 -6.09 -0.76
C LYS A 1165 54.46 -7.41 -1.52
N ARG A 1166 55.13 -7.38 -2.68
CA ARG A 1166 55.41 -8.57 -3.53
C ARG A 1166 56.89 -8.93 -3.55
N TYR A 1167 57.62 -8.63 -2.48
CA TYR A 1167 59.04 -8.99 -2.41
C TYR A 1167 59.21 -10.50 -2.55
N GLU A 1168 59.93 -10.90 -3.59
CA GLU A 1168 60.45 -12.24 -3.78
C GLU A 1168 61.96 -12.11 -4.04
N LYS A 1169 62.75 -13.01 -3.46
CA LYS A 1169 64.21 -12.97 -3.58
C LYS A 1169 64.63 -12.95 -5.06
N GLY A 1170 65.48 -11.99 -5.43
CA GLY A 1170 65.96 -11.78 -6.80
C GLY A 1170 64.95 -11.18 -7.79
N LYS A 1171 63.72 -10.85 -7.37
CA LYS A 1171 62.72 -10.12 -8.17
C LYS A 1171 62.57 -8.68 -7.70
N ALA A 1172 62.05 -7.82 -8.57
CA ALA A 1172 61.93 -6.38 -8.33
C ALA A 1172 61.23 -6.07 -6.99
N GLY A 1173 61.84 -5.20 -6.18
CA GLY A 1173 61.37 -4.87 -4.83
C GLY A 1173 62.54 -4.71 -3.86
N TYR A 1174 62.24 -4.40 -2.60
CA TYR A 1174 63.24 -4.31 -1.55
C TYR A 1174 62.80 -5.03 -0.26
N ARG A 1175 63.79 -5.39 0.55
CA ARG A 1175 63.64 -5.92 1.90
C ARG A 1175 64.78 -5.39 2.78
N LEU A 1176 64.42 -4.85 3.93
CA LEU A 1176 65.31 -4.45 5.01
C LEU A 1176 65.00 -5.33 6.22
N ASP A 1177 65.88 -6.25 6.53
CA ASP A 1177 65.73 -7.19 7.64
C ASP A 1177 66.58 -6.70 8.82
N ALA A 1178 65.92 -6.30 9.90
CA ALA A 1178 66.55 -5.76 11.09
C ALA A 1178 67.12 -6.86 12.00
N GLU A 1179 66.65 -8.11 11.89
CA GLU A 1179 67.14 -9.24 12.67
C GLU A 1179 68.48 -9.76 12.12
N THR A 1180 68.58 -9.88 10.80
CA THR A 1180 69.81 -10.36 10.13
C THR A 1180 70.74 -9.24 9.69
N GLY A 1181 70.26 -7.99 9.70
CA GLY A 1181 70.99 -6.82 9.17
C GLY A 1181 71.11 -6.80 7.64
N SER A 1182 70.39 -7.68 6.94
CA SER A 1182 70.48 -7.80 5.48
C SER A 1182 69.54 -6.81 4.77
N ALA A 1183 70.05 -6.18 3.72
CA ALA A 1183 69.28 -5.31 2.85
C ALA A 1183 69.36 -5.83 1.40
N GLU A 1184 68.21 -6.14 0.81
CA GLU A 1184 68.09 -6.57 -0.58
C GLU A 1184 67.30 -5.51 -1.36
N PHE A 1185 67.88 -5.02 -2.46
CA PHE A 1185 67.25 -4.05 -3.36
C PHE A 1185 67.39 -4.53 -4.81
N ASN A 1186 66.29 -4.97 -5.41
CA ASN A 1186 66.26 -5.51 -6.76
C ASN A 1186 65.63 -4.50 -7.72
N LYS A 1187 66.37 -4.12 -8.77
CA LYS A 1187 66.02 -3.04 -9.72
C LYS A 1187 65.91 -1.66 -9.06
N LEU A 1188 66.84 -1.34 -8.16
CA LEU A 1188 66.94 -0.03 -7.53
C LEU A 1188 67.48 1.01 -8.52
N GLU A 1189 66.71 2.08 -8.75
CA GLU A 1189 67.20 3.31 -9.37
C GLU A 1189 67.48 4.35 -8.29
N VAL A 1190 68.74 4.79 -8.19
CA VAL A 1190 69.17 5.85 -7.27
C VAL A 1190 69.48 7.09 -8.09
N TYR A 1191 68.80 8.20 -7.81
CA TYR A 1191 69.06 9.49 -8.41
C TYR A 1191 69.90 10.33 -7.43
N GLY A 1192 71.22 10.35 -7.62
CA GLY A 1192 72.19 11.04 -6.75
C GLY A 1192 73.44 10.20 -6.46
N ASP A 1193 74.26 10.66 -5.51
CA ASP A 1193 75.46 9.93 -5.07
C ASP A 1193 75.07 8.69 -4.23
N PHE A 1194 75.72 7.56 -4.48
CA PHE A 1194 75.52 6.32 -3.75
C PHE A 1194 76.80 5.89 -3.04
N LYS A 1195 76.72 5.70 -1.71
CA LYS A 1195 77.85 5.32 -0.88
C LYS A 1195 77.47 4.15 0.03
N VAL A 1196 78.27 3.10 -0.02
CA VAL A 1196 78.21 1.96 0.91
C VAL A 1196 79.55 1.85 1.60
N SER A 1197 79.58 1.85 2.93
CA SER A 1197 80.81 1.72 3.72
C SER A 1197 80.64 0.60 4.73
N GLY A 1198 81.64 -0.27 4.83
CA GLY A 1198 81.72 -1.32 5.83
C GLY A 1198 83.15 -1.48 6.33
N ASP A 1199 83.37 -2.36 7.30
CA ASP A 1199 84.67 -2.52 7.97
C ASP A 1199 85.77 -3.03 7.03
N ALA A 1200 85.40 -3.72 5.95
CA ALA A 1200 86.34 -4.27 4.95
C ALA A 1200 86.64 -3.34 3.76
N GLY A 1201 86.05 -2.14 3.72
CA GLY A 1201 86.20 -1.19 2.61
C GLY A 1201 84.92 -0.42 2.30
N ARG A 1202 84.97 0.41 1.25
CA ARG A 1202 83.80 1.21 0.84
C ARG A 1202 83.69 1.36 -0.67
N VAL A 1203 82.47 1.48 -1.16
CA VAL A 1203 82.13 1.77 -2.56
C VAL A 1203 81.44 3.13 -2.62
N ILE A 1204 81.90 3.98 -3.51
CA ILE A 1204 81.33 5.31 -3.77
C ILE A 1204 81.07 5.41 -5.26
N LEU A 1205 79.84 5.75 -5.63
CA LEU A 1205 79.44 6.18 -6.96
C LEU A 1205 78.94 7.61 -6.84
N ASP A 1206 79.68 8.55 -7.42
CA ASP A 1206 79.31 9.96 -7.44
C ASP A 1206 79.42 10.52 -8.87
N ALA A 1207 79.20 11.83 -9.02
CA ALA A 1207 79.33 12.52 -10.31
C ALA A 1207 80.73 12.38 -10.98
N THR A 1208 81.77 11.95 -10.25
CA THR A 1208 83.14 11.77 -10.76
C THR A 1208 83.43 10.33 -11.20
N GLY A 1209 82.60 9.36 -10.81
CA GLY A 1209 82.67 7.96 -11.23
C GLY A 1209 82.55 6.96 -10.08
N LEU A 1210 82.95 5.72 -10.35
CA LEU A 1210 82.94 4.61 -9.38
C LEU A 1210 84.32 4.47 -8.72
N MET A 1211 84.35 4.49 -7.39
CA MET A 1211 85.52 4.29 -6.56
C MET A 1211 85.28 3.18 -5.55
N ILE A 1212 86.15 2.16 -5.56
CA ILE A 1212 86.15 1.05 -4.60
C ILE A 1212 87.43 1.14 -3.77
N TYR A 1213 87.30 1.18 -2.45
CA TYR A 1213 88.40 1.28 -1.50
C TYR A 1213 88.59 -0.02 -0.73
N ASP A 1214 89.85 -0.41 -0.50
CA ASP A 1214 90.22 -1.48 0.43
C ASP A 1214 90.03 -1.04 1.89
N GLN A 1215 90.14 -2.00 2.82
CA GLN A 1215 90.09 -1.77 4.28
C GLN A 1215 91.12 -0.75 4.80
N SER A 1216 92.18 -0.45 4.03
CA SER A 1216 93.20 0.54 4.37
C SER A 1216 92.92 1.92 3.76
N GLY A 1217 91.76 2.11 3.11
CA GLY A 1217 91.36 3.37 2.50
C GLY A 1217 92.05 3.70 1.17
N ARG A 1218 92.72 2.72 0.54
CA ARG A 1218 93.35 2.87 -0.79
C ARG A 1218 92.38 2.40 -1.87
N TRP A 1219 92.40 3.04 -3.04
CA TRP A 1219 91.55 2.60 -4.15
C TRP A 1219 92.03 1.26 -4.70
N ALA A 1220 91.13 0.28 -4.74
CA ALA A 1220 91.36 -1.01 -5.40
C ALA A 1220 90.92 -0.95 -6.87
N VAL A 1221 89.86 -0.18 -7.16
CA VAL A 1221 89.34 0.08 -8.51
C VAL A 1221 88.83 1.53 -8.58
N LYS A 1222 89.18 2.25 -9.65
CA LYS A 1222 88.62 3.57 -9.98
C LYS A 1222 88.24 3.62 -11.46
N VAL A 1223 86.97 3.84 -11.75
CA VAL A 1223 86.44 3.95 -13.12
C VAL A 1223 85.65 5.25 -13.26
N GLY A 1224 86.16 6.16 -14.07
CA GLY A 1224 85.65 7.52 -14.22
C GLY A 1224 86.73 8.40 -14.86
N ARG A 1225 86.39 9.62 -15.29
CA ARG A 1225 87.40 10.51 -15.89
C ARG A 1225 88.56 10.73 -14.92
N ARG A 1226 89.80 10.47 -15.38
CA ARG A 1226 90.98 11.14 -14.81
C ARG A 1226 90.77 12.65 -15.00
N PRO A 1227 91.17 13.47 -14.01
CA PRO A 1227 90.61 14.80 -13.73
C PRO A 1227 90.47 15.70 -14.95
#